data_AF-A0A150WHX8-F1
#
_entry.id   AF-A0A150WHX8-F1
#
_cell.length_a   1.000
_cell.length_b   1.000
_cell.length_c   1.000
_cell.angle_alpha   90.00
_cell.angle_beta   90.00
_cell.angle_gamma   90.00
#
_symmetry.space_group_name_H-M   'P 1'
#
loop_
_entity.id
_entity.type
_entity.pdbx_description
1 polymer ?
#
loop_
_entity_poly.entity_id
_entity_poly.type
_entity_poly.pdbx_seq_one_letter_code
_entity_poly.pdbx_strand_id
1 'polypeptide(L)'
;MRVSPVSSIIYKFFLVFGLLLTGCTERAMQIEFLAKNILSSYEFKATNAINDTDIPPANDVVPFQVECSKSVIDAEVFDTSTQSFKKLKELDTNATFDCVENQTASFSLTYSQVGAVANPVAAGDQRRNIQVRLTVKNLTGEVNTYQKNFSAFFAAPAVTILTASNINASSGTGAAGTSYNVTGTCDVRSGHVTVSIPFATAQTVSCSASGTYTADLVTTAALTDGTVTLSVKHASGAPYYAYGSASKDIVIDRTLPALSITSPTSSGYVTSADVTNGKYSVSGTCETGLTVTVTSNPTASATTSCVNGAFTALMDVVQGSVNLTASQTDSAGNVGSSSRTIGVDTIGPDAFTISGIRSSNTDSFSDLSVDNILTDTLPQIHYTAAAGADNGYEIKIRQVGSSGALGAEVCSQTASNVGTSVNMTNCTLAMLTQGATYQIYIVANDPHGNKTSASNDGYQFTVNYPLPRLTNNLTFTNIAAGVYAPLDTEIGIDLVFDRPVRITSGTPYIVLNTVSGGRTIAMTSLNGTNKRTIRFTYKVAAGEFATPLNFKTLAITGNIVDDRTGISANLTIPSGLVVAGTNAFNVDTVAPPSVTNLSLSSVRPFYNESPIINFTVPADINGSALTVRVVITGSNTNATFGAVSSGTRMTGLNLDRGSLYTVNVYTIDPAGNLSTAATSTFTSFACPNNFLYVYDATYAPTPFCIAPVEARGPVTAVRFDSGSYTTAPIEASYNQATQTGSGCKSLSPAANYDLPTHAEWNAVANIIASRGDNWMRGTVGGSLTTNYVYLGVTGASSGSGEPIVVGSPCYPGTCGSTPDRRVHYLPAIGSGALQELWDFSGNMYELQKGADTTRYETLNYSVGNPIAGLLQNTHGGTQSCSVLSPNIFPYYCGFGSINFNCSELSNVAACSGTQTTVAYPYILRGGSKTSSRSYSPEGNQQVNNAGIFASYRMTDSSSVPALQGFRCVYHP
;
A
#
# COMPACT_ATOMS: atom_id res chain seq x y z
N MET A 1 23.38 -97.16 -56.73
CA MET A 1 23.81 -98.58 -56.82
C MET A 1 24.55 -98.78 -58.13
N ARG A 2 25.70 -99.47 -58.12
CA ARG A 2 26.42 -99.96 -59.32
C ARG A 2 26.34 -101.48 -59.34
N VAL A 3 25.96 -102.11 -60.45
CA VAL A 3 26.31 -103.51 -60.80
C VAL A 3 26.45 -103.64 -62.32
N SER A 4 27.45 -104.42 -62.75
CA SER A 4 27.94 -104.72 -64.12
C SER A 4 29.08 -105.76 -63.94
N PRO A 5 29.65 -106.48 -64.95
CA PRO A 5 29.19 -106.97 -66.27
C PRO A 5 29.43 -108.52 -66.46
N VAL A 6 29.12 -109.08 -67.65
CA VAL A 6 29.67 -110.33 -68.29
C VAL A 6 29.17 -110.34 -69.78
N SER A 7 29.73 -111.01 -70.80
CA SER A 7 31.11 -111.24 -71.30
C SER A 7 30.98 -111.92 -72.70
N SER A 8 31.32 -111.28 -73.83
CA SER A 8 32.63 -111.21 -74.53
C SER A 8 33.14 -112.51 -75.22
N ILE A 9 33.37 -112.39 -76.55
CA ILE A 9 34.25 -113.18 -77.47
C ILE A 9 33.84 -114.63 -77.81
N ILE A 10 33.45 -114.86 -79.08
CA ILE A 10 33.69 -116.11 -79.85
C ILE A 10 33.73 -115.80 -81.38
N TYR A 11 34.82 -116.23 -82.05
CA TYR A 11 34.98 -116.49 -83.50
C TYR A 11 35.04 -115.32 -84.53
N LYS A 12 36.21 -114.67 -84.59
CA LYS A 12 36.92 -114.46 -85.87
C LYS A 12 37.91 -115.60 -86.08
N PHE A 13 37.54 -116.73 -86.71
CA PHE A 13 38.49 -117.73 -87.23
C PHE A 13 37.79 -118.81 -88.09
N PHE A 14 37.31 -118.45 -89.28
CA PHE A 14 37.04 -119.41 -90.36
C PHE A 14 37.34 -118.75 -91.71
N LEU A 15 38.64 -118.63 -91.98
CA LEU A 15 39.20 -118.32 -93.29
C LEU A 15 39.77 -119.65 -93.84
N VAL A 16 39.64 -119.88 -95.16
CA VAL A 16 40.34 -120.94 -95.91
C VAL A 16 39.93 -122.40 -95.62
N PHE A 17 38.82 -122.87 -96.20
CA PHE A 17 38.79 -124.06 -97.08
C PHE A 17 37.41 -124.19 -97.74
N GLY A 18 37.34 -124.14 -99.07
CA GLY A 18 36.08 -124.11 -99.82
C GLY A 18 36.28 -123.91 -101.32
N LEU A 19 37.33 -124.50 -101.86
CA LEU A 19 37.59 -124.52 -103.29
C LEU A 19 36.66 -125.52 -104.00
N LEU A 20 36.39 -125.21 -105.27
CA LEU A 20 36.12 -126.13 -106.39
C LEU A 20 34.70 -126.71 -106.61
N LEU A 21 34.21 -126.41 -107.84
CA LEU A 21 33.18 -127.10 -108.66
C LEU A 21 31.71 -126.90 -108.20
N THR A 22 30.68 -126.69 -109.04
CA THR A 22 30.47 -126.44 -110.50
C THR A 22 28.99 -126.02 -110.66
N GLY A 23 28.51 -125.25 -111.64
CA GLY A 23 29.15 -124.55 -112.76
C GLY A 23 28.09 -123.80 -113.62
N CYS A 24 28.57 -122.99 -114.58
CA CYS A 24 27.86 -122.33 -115.71
C CYS A 24 26.99 -121.11 -115.38
N THR A 25 27.06 -119.96 -116.07
CA THR A 25 27.97 -119.36 -117.09
C THR A 25 27.90 -117.81 -116.87
N GLU A 26 28.82 -116.94 -117.30
CA GLU A 26 29.95 -117.05 -118.21
C GLU A 26 31.05 -116.03 -117.79
N ARG A 27 32.30 -116.26 -118.23
CA ARG A 27 33.45 -115.38 -118.01
C ARG A 27 34.22 -115.25 -119.33
N ALA A 28 35.17 -114.32 -119.38
CA ALA A 28 36.20 -114.13 -120.42
C ALA A 28 35.79 -113.31 -121.67
N MET A 29 36.68 -112.53 -122.30
CA MET A 29 38.06 -112.11 -121.93
C MET A 29 38.46 -110.84 -122.72
N GLN A 30 39.39 -110.06 -122.15
CA GLN A 30 40.41 -109.21 -122.81
C GLN A 30 40.08 -108.39 -124.08
N ILE A 31 40.35 -107.09 -124.02
CA ILE A 31 41.56 -106.46 -124.60
C ILE A 31 41.64 -105.00 -124.10
N GLU A 32 42.79 -104.60 -123.55
CA GLU A 32 43.11 -103.17 -123.36
C GLU A 32 43.52 -102.57 -124.71
N PHE A 33 42.70 -101.70 -125.31
CA PHE A 33 43.19 -100.70 -126.26
C PHE A 33 42.22 -99.49 -126.31
N LEU A 34 42.77 -98.29 -126.07
CA LEU A 34 42.24 -96.96 -126.41
C LEU A 34 41.06 -96.34 -125.59
N ALA A 35 41.47 -95.45 -124.68
CA ALA A 35 40.99 -94.06 -124.54
C ALA A 35 39.69 -93.68 -123.76
N LYS A 36 39.92 -92.90 -122.67
CA LYS A 36 39.19 -91.72 -122.15
C LYS A 36 37.65 -91.69 -122.03
N ASN A 37 37.21 -91.42 -120.78
CA ASN A 37 36.04 -90.61 -120.36
C ASN A 37 34.73 -90.73 -121.16
N ILE A 38 33.82 -91.56 -120.66
CA ILE A 38 32.37 -91.38 -120.81
C ILE A 38 31.71 -91.61 -119.45
N LEU A 39 30.94 -90.63 -118.95
CA LEU A 39 30.07 -90.79 -117.78
C LEU A 39 29.01 -91.85 -118.09
N SER A 40 28.90 -92.87 -117.24
CA SER A 40 27.95 -93.96 -117.42
C SER A 40 26.54 -93.55 -117.00
N SER A 41 25.61 -93.54 -117.97
CA SER A 41 24.16 -93.28 -117.84
C SER A 41 23.73 -91.82 -117.61
N TYR A 42 22.44 -91.57 -117.86
CA TYR A 42 21.78 -90.32 -118.25
C TYR A 42 21.74 -89.19 -117.19
N GLU A 43 22.90 -88.77 -116.67
CA GLU A 43 22.97 -87.80 -115.58
C GLU A 43 22.85 -86.33 -116.05
N PHE A 44 22.11 -85.55 -115.24
CA PHE A 44 21.93 -84.10 -115.32
C PHE A 44 21.86 -83.56 -113.88
N LYS A 45 22.86 -82.80 -113.47
CA LYS A 45 23.10 -82.40 -112.09
C LYS A 45 23.26 -80.89 -111.99
N ALA A 46 22.40 -80.23 -111.24
CA ALA A 46 22.62 -78.83 -110.89
C ALA A 46 23.78 -78.75 -109.89
N THR A 47 24.86 -78.07 -110.27
CA THR A 47 26.08 -77.91 -109.46
C THR A 47 25.94 -76.82 -108.41
N ASN A 48 25.00 -75.88 -108.60
CA ASN A 48 24.67 -74.83 -107.64
C ASN A 48 23.54 -75.23 -106.66
N ALA A 49 23.14 -76.49 -106.64
CA ALA A 49 22.13 -77.00 -105.72
C ALA A 49 22.75 -77.32 -104.34
N ILE A 50 22.06 -76.95 -103.25
CA ILE A 50 22.48 -77.13 -101.85
C ILE A 50 22.53 -78.62 -101.47
N ASN A 51 21.67 -79.42 -102.07
CA ASN A 51 21.72 -80.87 -102.15
C ASN A 51 21.36 -81.27 -103.61
N ASP A 52 21.31 -82.55 -103.98
CA ASP A 52 21.14 -82.96 -105.38
C ASP A 52 19.83 -82.47 -106.09
N THR A 53 18.90 -81.81 -105.36
CA THR A 53 17.65 -81.24 -105.89
C THR A 53 17.35 -79.78 -105.48
N ASP A 54 17.85 -79.26 -104.37
CA ASP A 54 17.45 -77.95 -103.83
C ASP A 54 18.28 -76.79 -104.38
N ILE A 55 17.66 -75.82 -105.03
CA ILE A 55 18.35 -74.68 -105.63
C ILE A 55 17.99 -73.39 -104.88
N PRO A 56 18.99 -72.65 -104.36
CA PRO A 56 18.75 -71.35 -103.75
C PRO A 56 18.51 -70.29 -104.85
N PRO A 57 17.64 -69.31 -104.60
CA PRO A 57 17.54 -68.14 -105.46
C PRO A 57 18.78 -67.25 -105.36
N ALA A 58 19.01 -66.46 -106.41
CA ALA A 58 19.95 -65.35 -106.42
C ALA A 58 19.24 -64.11 -107.00
N ASN A 59 18.98 -63.11 -106.14
CA ASN A 59 18.08 -61.99 -106.45
C ASN A 59 16.69 -62.50 -106.89
N ASP A 60 16.04 -61.84 -107.86
CA ASP A 60 14.72 -62.18 -108.40
C ASP A 60 14.73 -63.30 -109.46
N VAL A 61 15.80 -64.12 -109.49
CA VAL A 61 15.88 -65.36 -110.28
C VAL A 61 16.35 -66.56 -109.46
N VAL A 62 16.00 -67.75 -109.92
CA VAL A 62 16.53 -69.05 -109.50
C VAL A 62 17.52 -69.49 -110.59
N PRO A 63 18.83 -69.29 -110.40
CA PRO A 63 19.82 -69.71 -111.39
C PRO A 63 19.98 -71.23 -111.38
N PHE A 64 20.19 -71.82 -112.54
CA PHE A 64 20.61 -73.21 -112.72
C PHE A 64 21.99 -73.21 -113.38
N GLN A 65 22.97 -73.80 -112.71
CA GLN A 65 24.24 -74.19 -113.30
C GLN A 65 24.27 -75.71 -113.30
N VAL A 66 24.49 -76.33 -114.45
CA VAL A 66 24.25 -77.77 -114.64
C VAL A 66 25.44 -78.44 -115.33
N GLU A 67 25.86 -79.58 -114.79
CA GLU A 67 26.65 -80.59 -115.49
C GLU A 67 25.73 -81.67 -116.07
N CYS A 68 25.98 -82.06 -117.31
CA CYS A 68 25.14 -82.99 -118.04
C CYS A 68 25.96 -83.94 -118.92
N SER A 69 25.55 -85.21 -118.96
CA SER A 69 26.17 -86.22 -119.82
C SER A 69 26.04 -85.87 -121.31
N LYS A 70 27.03 -86.27 -122.13
CA LYS A 70 27.05 -86.02 -123.60
C LYS A 70 25.86 -86.59 -124.37
N SER A 71 25.11 -87.49 -123.76
CA SER A 71 23.87 -88.06 -124.32
C SER A 71 22.67 -87.11 -124.22
N VAL A 72 22.68 -86.10 -123.33
CA VAL A 72 21.58 -85.11 -123.26
C VAL A 72 21.71 -84.15 -124.44
N ILE A 73 20.65 -84.04 -125.25
CA ILE A 73 20.63 -83.24 -126.48
C ILE A 73 19.68 -82.05 -126.44
N ASP A 74 18.74 -82.02 -125.50
CA ASP A 74 17.87 -80.86 -125.23
C ASP A 74 17.34 -80.89 -123.80
N ALA A 75 16.93 -79.74 -123.26
CA ALA A 75 16.28 -79.61 -121.97
C ALA A 75 15.14 -78.58 -122.00
N GLU A 76 14.03 -78.94 -121.37
CA GLU A 76 12.84 -78.12 -121.21
C GLU A 76 12.50 -78.00 -119.73
N VAL A 77 11.97 -76.86 -119.30
CA VAL A 77 11.50 -76.65 -117.92
C VAL A 77 10.00 -76.42 -117.95
N PHE A 78 9.28 -76.96 -116.97
CA PHE A 78 7.88 -76.61 -116.75
C PHE A 78 7.78 -75.19 -116.20
N ASP A 79 7.38 -74.26 -117.05
CA ASP A 79 7.03 -72.90 -116.66
C ASP A 79 5.62 -72.90 -116.09
N THR A 80 5.53 -72.65 -114.78
CA THR A 80 4.26 -72.62 -114.04
C THR A 80 3.39 -71.41 -114.40
N SER A 81 3.96 -70.34 -114.96
CA SER A 81 3.21 -69.14 -115.36
C SER A 81 2.43 -69.38 -116.66
N THR A 82 2.98 -70.14 -117.59
CA THR A 82 2.32 -70.57 -118.84
C THR A 82 1.74 -72.00 -118.76
N GLN A 83 1.97 -72.71 -117.66
CA GLN A 83 1.60 -74.11 -117.43
C GLN A 83 2.06 -75.06 -118.55
N SER A 84 3.26 -74.82 -119.11
CA SER A 84 3.78 -75.57 -120.25
C SER A 84 5.27 -75.89 -120.11
N PHE A 85 5.74 -76.94 -120.79
CA PHE A 85 7.18 -77.20 -120.91
C PHE A 85 7.76 -76.27 -121.97
N LYS A 86 8.88 -75.63 -121.64
CA LYS A 86 9.54 -74.58 -122.43
C LYS A 86 11.03 -74.85 -122.53
N LYS A 87 11.60 -74.71 -123.73
CA LYS A 87 13.05 -74.85 -123.98
C LYS A 87 13.82 -73.76 -123.25
N LEU A 88 15.05 -74.05 -122.81
CA LEU A 88 15.83 -73.12 -121.98
C LEU A 88 15.95 -71.70 -122.60
N LYS A 89 16.20 -71.61 -123.91
CA LYS A 89 16.33 -70.34 -124.64
C LYS A 89 15.02 -69.55 -124.82
N GLU A 90 13.86 -70.15 -124.55
CA GLU A 90 12.58 -69.42 -124.50
C GLU A 90 12.34 -68.79 -123.12
N LEU A 91 12.99 -69.28 -122.07
CA LEU A 91 12.82 -68.81 -120.69
C LEU A 91 13.89 -67.80 -120.28
N ASP A 92 15.12 -68.01 -120.73
CA ASP A 92 16.27 -67.12 -120.54
C ASP A 92 17.04 -67.00 -121.86
N THR A 93 17.09 -65.80 -122.42
CA THR A 93 17.78 -65.55 -123.70
C THR A 93 19.30 -65.72 -123.61
N ASN A 94 19.86 -65.70 -122.40
CA ASN A 94 21.27 -65.96 -122.14
C ASN A 94 21.56 -67.45 -121.87
N ALA A 95 20.54 -68.32 -121.90
CA ALA A 95 20.70 -69.74 -121.60
C ALA A 95 21.72 -70.42 -122.52
N THR A 96 22.71 -71.06 -121.91
CA THR A 96 23.68 -71.91 -122.59
C THR A 96 23.29 -73.36 -122.41
N PHE A 97 23.39 -74.15 -123.48
CA PHE A 97 23.15 -75.59 -123.44
C PHE A 97 24.16 -76.27 -124.36
N ASP A 98 25.17 -76.87 -123.76
CA ASP A 98 26.28 -77.53 -124.43
C ASP A 98 26.69 -78.78 -123.64
N CYS A 99 25.74 -79.71 -123.55
CA CYS A 99 26.00 -81.03 -122.95
C CYS A 99 26.90 -81.89 -123.86
N VAL A 100 26.87 -81.67 -125.19
CA VAL A 100 27.52 -82.53 -126.19
C VAL A 100 29.03 -82.29 -126.26
N GLU A 101 29.47 -81.04 -126.37
CA GLU A 101 30.90 -80.71 -126.45
C GLU A 101 31.47 -80.53 -125.04
N ASN A 102 30.88 -79.60 -124.28
CA ASN A 102 31.41 -79.11 -123.01
C ASN A 102 30.72 -79.66 -121.73
N GLN A 103 29.74 -80.57 -121.86
CA GLN A 103 29.04 -81.22 -120.73
C GLN A 103 28.38 -80.27 -119.72
N THR A 104 28.00 -79.06 -120.15
CA THR A 104 27.44 -78.03 -119.27
C THR A 104 26.22 -77.32 -119.85
N ALA A 105 25.34 -76.85 -118.97
CA ALA A 105 24.23 -75.96 -119.31
C ALA A 105 24.02 -74.93 -118.20
N SER A 106 23.52 -73.74 -118.54
CA SER A 106 23.10 -72.75 -117.56
C SER A 106 21.93 -71.91 -118.06
N PHE A 107 21.02 -71.56 -117.15
CA PHE A 107 19.84 -70.73 -117.41
C PHE A 107 19.31 -70.20 -116.08
N SER A 108 18.52 -69.13 -116.09
CA SER A 108 17.87 -68.61 -114.89
C SER A 108 16.34 -68.58 -115.04
N LEU A 109 15.62 -69.01 -114.00
CA LEU A 109 14.16 -68.90 -113.96
C LEU A 109 13.75 -67.72 -113.08
N THR A 110 12.92 -66.83 -113.61
CA THR A 110 12.26 -65.80 -112.79
C THR A 110 11.25 -66.43 -111.82
N TYR A 111 10.94 -65.73 -110.72
CA TYR A 111 10.08 -66.29 -109.68
C TYR A 111 8.63 -66.52 -110.14
N SER A 112 8.15 -65.78 -111.14
CA SER A 112 6.87 -66.06 -111.79
C SER A 112 6.86 -67.41 -112.51
N GLN A 113 7.97 -67.80 -113.16
CA GLN A 113 8.10 -69.06 -113.88
C GLN A 113 8.14 -70.28 -112.94
N VAL A 114 8.64 -70.13 -111.71
CA VAL A 114 8.64 -71.19 -110.66
C VAL A 114 7.44 -71.12 -109.69
N GLY A 115 6.53 -70.18 -109.91
CA GLY A 115 5.22 -70.09 -109.27
C GLY A 115 5.09 -68.89 -108.34
N ALA A 116 4.21 -67.96 -108.71
CA ALA A 116 3.92 -66.77 -107.90
C ALA A 116 3.55 -67.14 -106.45
N VAL A 117 4.18 -66.47 -105.49
CA VAL A 117 4.03 -66.80 -104.08
C VAL A 117 2.87 -66.02 -103.46
N ALA A 118 1.79 -66.72 -103.15
CA ALA A 118 0.82 -66.26 -102.16
C ALA A 118 1.52 -66.10 -100.80
N ASN A 119 1.23 -65.00 -100.09
CA ASN A 119 1.80 -64.69 -98.77
C ASN A 119 1.86 -65.95 -97.89
N PRO A 120 3.03 -66.34 -97.36
CA PRO A 120 3.13 -67.54 -96.53
C PRO A 120 2.23 -67.40 -95.29
N VAL A 121 1.53 -68.48 -94.96
CA VAL A 121 0.54 -68.52 -93.86
C VAL A 121 1.17 -68.96 -92.53
N ALA A 122 2.39 -69.51 -92.58
CA ALA A 122 3.18 -69.95 -91.44
C ALA A 122 4.65 -69.52 -91.61
N ALA A 123 5.34 -69.33 -90.49
CA ALA A 123 6.76 -68.99 -90.47
C ALA A 123 7.64 -70.21 -90.82
N GLY A 124 8.83 -69.95 -91.34
CA GLY A 124 9.81 -70.97 -91.72
C GLY A 124 10.01 -71.12 -93.23
N ASP A 125 11.00 -71.93 -93.58
CA ASP A 125 11.48 -72.12 -94.95
C ASP A 125 10.38 -72.59 -95.90
N GLN A 126 10.39 -72.06 -97.13
CA GLN A 126 9.42 -72.42 -98.16
C GLN A 126 10.12 -73.12 -99.33
N ARG A 127 9.42 -74.07 -99.95
CA ARG A 127 9.90 -74.88 -101.08
C ARG A 127 8.92 -74.79 -102.25
N ARG A 128 9.44 -74.81 -103.48
CA ARG A 128 8.64 -74.84 -104.72
C ARG A 128 9.25 -75.82 -105.71
N ASN A 129 8.46 -76.81 -106.14
CA ASN A 129 8.91 -77.84 -107.08
C ASN A 129 9.11 -77.27 -108.50
N ILE A 130 10.24 -77.58 -109.12
CA ILE A 130 10.60 -77.20 -110.49
C ILE A 130 10.82 -78.48 -111.28
N GLN A 131 10.12 -78.65 -112.40
CA GLN A 131 10.22 -79.87 -113.20
C GLN A 131 11.05 -79.62 -114.45
N VAL A 132 12.18 -80.32 -114.57
CA VAL A 132 13.04 -80.28 -115.77
C VAL A 132 12.86 -81.58 -116.54
N ARG A 133 12.68 -81.47 -117.85
CA ARG A 133 12.48 -82.55 -118.80
C ARG A 133 13.67 -82.58 -119.75
N LEU A 134 14.26 -83.75 -119.90
CA LEU A 134 15.54 -83.96 -120.57
C LEU A 134 15.34 -84.87 -121.76
N THR A 135 15.75 -84.43 -122.94
CA THR A 135 15.75 -85.25 -124.14
C THR A 135 17.14 -85.82 -124.36
N VAL A 136 17.24 -87.14 -124.41
CA VAL A 136 18.49 -87.88 -124.32
C VAL A 136 18.59 -88.87 -125.49
N LYS A 137 19.71 -88.84 -126.20
CA LYS A 137 20.02 -89.74 -127.30
C LYS A 137 21.00 -90.81 -126.84
N ASN A 138 20.61 -92.08 -126.92
CA ASN A 138 21.48 -93.20 -126.55
C ASN A 138 22.53 -93.50 -127.64
N LEU A 139 23.50 -94.38 -127.32
CA LEU A 139 24.60 -94.73 -128.23
C LEU A 139 24.15 -95.41 -129.54
N THR A 140 22.93 -95.97 -129.58
CA THR A 140 22.30 -96.55 -130.78
C THR A 140 21.47 -95.54 -131.57
N GLY A 141 21.35 -94.29 -131.10
CA GLY A 141 20.72 -93.17 -131.80
C GLY A 141 19.23 -92.95 -131.50
N GLU A 142 18.64 -93.74 -130.61
CA GLU A 142 17.25 -93.63 -130.15
C GLU A 142 17.13 -92.45 -129.17
N VAL A 143 16.02 -91.72 -129.25
CA VAL A 143 15.75 -90.52 -128.44
C VAL A 143 14.67 -90.83 -127.40
N ASN A 144 15.01 -90.67 -126.13
CA ASN A 144 14.13 -90.89 -124.98
C ASN A 144 14.04 -89.62 -124.12
N THR A 145 12.96 -89.48 -123.34
CA THR A 145 12.71 -88.30 -122.51
C THR A 145 12.59 -88.67 -121.04
N TYR A 146 13.38 -88.03 -120.20
CA TYR A 146 13.40 -88.23 -118.74
C TYR A 146 12.95 -86.96 -118.02
N GLN A 147 12.49 -87.08 -116.77
CA GLN A 147 12.17 -85.92 -115.92
C GLN A 147 13.00 -85.96 -114.64
N LYS A 148 13.50 -84.79 -114.22
CA LYS A 148 14.16 -84.56 -112.94
C LYS A 148 13.50 -83.37 -112.26
N ASN A 149 13.08 -83.58 -111.01
CA ASN A 149 12.53 -82.53 -110.18
C ASN A 149 13.64 -81.87 -109.37
N PHE A 150 13.60 -80.55 -109.30
CA PHE A 150 14.39 -79.70 -108.42
C PHE A 150 13.43 -78.94 -107.50
N SER A 151 13.93 -78.24 -106.48
CA SER A 151 13.10 -77.38 -105.64
C SER A 151 13.77 -76.04 -105.38
N ALA A 152 13.11 -74.94 -105.74
CA ALA A 152 13.53 -73.62 -105.27
C ALA A 152 13.34 -73.58 -103.74
N PHE A 153 14.43 -73.26 -103.03
CA PHE A 153 14.49 -73.25 -101.58
C PHE A 153 14.62 -71.82 -101.05
N PHE A 154 13.59 -71.35 -100.37
CA PHE A 154 13.51 -70.03 -99.75
C PHE A 154 13.70 -70.18 -98.24
N ALA A 155 14.92 -69.96 -97.77
CA ALA A 155 15.20 -69.92 -96.34
C ALA A 155 14.49 -68.72 -95.68
N ALA A 156 13.80 -68.95 -94.57
CA ALA A 156 13.23 -67.88 -93.76
C ALA A 156 14.36 -67.04 -93.13
N PRO A 157 14.27 -65.71 -93.16
CA PRO A 157 15.26 -64.87 -92.50
C PRO A 157 15.13 -65.02 -90.98
N ALA A 158 16.26 -65.13 -90.30
CA ALA A 158 16.27 -65.16 -88.84
C ALA A 158 15.75 -63.84 -88.25
N VAL A 159 15.09 -63.93 -87.10
CA VAL A 159 14.69 -62.77 -86.28
C VAL A 159 14.62 -63.17 -84.80
N THR A 160 15.07 -62.29 -83.91
CA THR A 160 14.96 -62.48 -82.45
C THR A 160 14.48 -61.18 -81.77
N ILE A 161 14.06 -61.27 -80.51
CA ILE A 161 13.77 -60.11 -79.66
C ILE A 161 14.87 -60.04 -78.60
N LEU A 162 15.61 -58.93 -78.55
CA LEU A 162 16.66 -58.68 -77.55
C LEU A 162 16.11 -57.90 -76.36
N THR A 163 15.49 -56.75 -76.62
CA THR A 163 14.90 -55.90 -75.56
C THR A 163 13.42 -55.65 -75.83
N ALA A 164 12.61 -55.99 -74.83
CA ALA A 164 11.21 -55.62 -74.69
C ALA A 164 10.89 -55.79 -73.21
N SER A 165 10.66 -54.69 -72.50
CA SER A 165 10.49 -54.67 -71.04
C SER A 165 9.03 -54.87 -70.65
N ASN A 166 8.80 -55.47 -69.47
CA ASN A 166 7.51 -55.36 -68.79
C ASN A 166 7.19 -53.89 -68.51
N ILE A 167 5.91 -53.55 -68.43
CA ILE A 167 5.44 -52.18 -68.23
C ILE A 167 4.84 -52.09 -66.83
N ASN A 168 5.48 -51.29 -65.97
CA ASN A 168 4.95 -50.92 -64.67
C ASN A 168 4.54 -49.42 -64.63
N ALA A 169 3.96 -48.96 -63.52
CA ALA A 169 3.51 -47.58 -63.35
C ALA A 169 4.62 -46.54 -63.62
N SER A 170 5.88 -46.88 -63.33
CA SER A 170 7.05 -46.01 -63.54
C SER A 170 7.62 -46.03 -64.97
N SER A 171 7.19 -46.96 -65.82
CA SER A 171 7.83 -47.25 -67.12
C SER A 171 7.56 -46.23 -68.23
N GLY A 172 6.93 -45.08 -67.93
CA GLY A 172 6.66 -43.97 -68.86
C GLY A 172 5.68 -44.25 -70.02
N THR A 173 5.34 -45.52 -70.26
CA THR A 173 4.63 -46.03 -71.45
C THR A 173 3.13 -46.29 -71.24
N GLY A 174 2.51 -45.55 -70.31
CA GLY A 174 1.17 -45.84 -69.80
C GLY A 174 0.00 -45.09 -70.44
N ALA A 175 0.27 -44.06 -71.24
CA ALA A 175 -0.75 -43.21 -71.88
C ALA A 175 -0.82 -43.48 -73.39
N ALA A 176 -1.91 -43.11 -74.06
CA ALA A 176 -1.96 -43.12 -75.52
C ALA A 176 -0.93 -42.13 -76.10
N GLY A 177 -0.26 -42.50 -77.20
CA GLY A 177 0.76 -41.67 -77.83
C GLY A 177 2.18 -41.79 -77.26
N THR A 178 2.43 -42.70 -76.30
CA THR A 178 3.79 -42.96 -75.78
C THR A 178 4.52 -44.01 -76.61
N SER A 179 5.86 -43.93 -76.71
CA SER A 179 6.67 -44.88 -77.46
C SER A 179 7.10 -46.08 -76.60
N TYR A 180 6.81 -47.29 -77.06
CA TYR A 180 7.34 -48.54 -76.53
C TYR A 180 8.45 -49.07 -77.43
N ASN A 181 9.69 -49.01 -76.94
CA ASN A 181 10.88 -49.42 -77.69
C ASN A 181 11.10 -50.94 -77.64
N VAL A 182 11.27 -51.54 -78.81
CA VAL A 182 11.60 -52.96 -79.01
C VAL A 182 12.85 -53.05 -79.86
N THR A 183 13.86 -53.81 -79.42
CA THR A 183 15.03 -54.12 -80.24
C THR A 183 15.21 -55.63 -80.41
N GLY A 184 15.90 -56.01 -81.48
CA GLY A 184 16.24 -57.41 -81.73
C GLY A 184 17.24 -57.60 -82.86
N THR A 185 17.55 -58.85 -83.18
CA THR A 185 18.40 -59.19 -84.34
C THR A 185 17.56 -59.63 -85.53
N CYS A 186 18.09 -59.43 -86.73
CA CYS A 186 17.47 -59.79 -88.00
C CYS A 186 18.55 -60.18 -89.03
N ASP A 187 18.20 -61.03 -89.99
CA ASP A 187 19.03 -61.31 -91.17
C ASP A 187 19.18 -60.05 -92.04
N VAL A 188 20.38 -59.78 -92.57
CA VAL A 188 20.68 -58.53 -93.32
C VAL A 188 20.25 -58.56 -94.79
N ARG A 189 19.56 -59.64 -95.23
CA ARG A 189 18.96 -59.73 -96.57
C ARG A 189 17.95 -58.61 -96.80
N SER A 190 17.69 -58.29 -98.07
CA SER A 190 16.58 -57.41 -98.43
C SER A 190 15.27 -57.95 -97.85
N GLY A 191 14.62 -57.15 -97.01
CA GLY A 191 13.50 -57.59 -96.19
C GLY A 191 13.04 -56.53 -95.19
N HIS A 192 11.90 -56.78 -94.55
CA HIS A 192 11.30 -55.88 -93.56
C HIS A 192 10.86 -56.65 -92.31
N VAL A 193 11.09 -56.03 -91.15
CA VAL A 193 10.66 -56.50 -89.83
C VAL A 193 9.42 -55.72 -89.42
N THR A 194 8.28 -56.40 -89.35
CA THR A 194 7.04 -55.86 -88.77
C THR A 194 6.93 -56.28 -87.32
N VAL A 195 6.87 -55.30 -86.41
CA VAL A 195 6.67 -55.50 -84.97
C VAL A 195 5.22 -55.11 -84.63
N SER A 196 4.52 -55.96 -83.91
CA SER A 196 3.12 -55.79 -83.54
C SER A 196 2.88 -56.21 -82.10
N ILE A 197 2.12 -55.40 -81.36
CA ILE A 197 1.67 -55.69 -80.00
C ILE A 197 0.24 -55.14 -79.86
N PRO A 198 -0.70 -55.80 -79.14
CA PRO A 198 -2.12 -55.45 -79.22
C PRO A 198 -2.49 -54.01 -78.85
N PHE A 199 -1.67 -53.32 -78.06
CA PHE A 199 -1.94 -51.97 -77.55
C PHE A 199 -1.29 -50.82 -78.33
N ALA A 200 -0.55 -51.11 -79.41
CA ALA A 200 0.18 -50.11 -80.17
C ALA A 200 0.03 -50.31 -81.68
N THR A 201 0.25 -49.25 -82.44
CA THR A 201 0.24 -49.34 -83.90
C THR A 201 1.41 -50.21 -84.35
N ALA A 202 1.14 -51.27 -85.11
CA ALA A 202 2.19 -52.13 -85.66
C ALA A 202 3.12 -51.32 -86.57
N GLN A 203 4.43 -51.44 -86.35
CA GLN A 203 5.45 -50.71 -87.08
C GLN A 203 6.26 -51.65 -87.97
N THR A 204 6.56 -51.22 -89.19
CA THR A 204 7.48 -51.93 -90.10
C THR A 204 8.78 -51.15 -90.22
N VAL A 205 9.89 -51.82 -89.95
CA VAL A 205 11.26 -51.27 -89.99
C VAL A 205 12.17 -52.15 -90.83
N SER A 206 13.24 -51.58 -91.39
CA SER A 206 14.25 -52.35 -92.13
C SER A 206 15.30 -52.92 -91.18
N CYS A 207 15.89 -54.07 -91.54
CA CYS A 207 17.07 -54.56 -90.82
C CYS A 207 18.28 -53.64 -91.07
N SER A 208 19.04 -53.34 -90.03
CA SER A 208 20.28 -52.56 -90.15
C SER A 208 21.39 -53.41 -90.78
N ALA A 209 22.41 -52.75 -91.35
CA ALA A 209 23.59 -53.43 -91.90
C ALA A 209 24.39 -54.24 -90.85
N SER A 210 24.14 -54.00 -89.55
CA SER A 210 24.71 -54.75 -88.43
C SER A 210 23.85 -55.93 -87.94
N GLY A 211 22.76 -56.26 -88.65
CA GLY A 211 21.87 -57.38 -88.30
C GLY A 211 20.95 -57.10 -87.11
N THR A 212 20.57 -55.84 -86.90
CA THR A 212 19.70 -55.40 -85.79
C THR A 212 18.52 -54.58 -86.27
N TYR A 213 17.41 -54.61 -85.54
CA TYR A 213 16.29 -53.69 -85.73
C TYR A 213 15.92 -53.00 -84.42
N THR A 214 15.37 -51.81 -84.54
CA THR A 214 14.75 -51.04 -83.47
C THR A 214 13.38 -50.58 -83.96
N ALA A 215 12.34 -50.82 -83.17
CA ALA A 215 10.99 -50.35 -83.41
C ALA A 215 10.51 -49.54 -82.21
N ASP A 216 9.92 -48.38 -82.48
CA ASP A 216 9.37 -47.43 -81.53
C ASP A 216 7.84 -47.41 -81.73
N LEU A 217 7.14 -48.30 -81.03
CA LEU A 217 5.72 -48.52 -81.22
C LEU A 217 4.90 -47.52 -80.44
N VAL A 218 4.06 -46.74 -81.12
CA VAL A 218 3.21 -45.73 -80.49
C VAL A 218 1.92 -46.38 -79.97
N THR A 219 1.69 -46.28 -78.65
CA THR A 219 0.48 -46.79 -77.97
C THR A 219 -0.79 -46.12 -78.50
N THR A 220 -1.83 -46.92 -78.77
CA THR A 220 -3.11 -46.42 -79.33
C THR A 220 -4.15 -46.09 -78.26
N ALA A 221 -3.98 -46.61 -77.05
CA ALA A 221 -4.85 -46.38 -75.90
C ALA A 221 -4.04 -46.34 -74.59
N ALA A 222 -4.67 -45.95 -73.49
CA ALA A 222 -4.12 -46.14 -72.16
C ALA A 222 -4.06 -47.64 -71.83
N LEU A 223 -2.96 -48.08 -71.22
CA LEU A 223 -2.73 -49.50 -70.93
C LEU A 223 -3.45 -49.94 -69.66
N THR A 224 -4.17 -51.06 -69.74
CA THR A 224 -4.75 -51.79 -68.60
C THR A 224 -3.83 -52.93 -68.17
N ASP A 225 -3.89 -53.30 -66.89
CA ASP A 225 -3.11 -54.40 -66.34
C ASP A 225 -3.50 -55.75 -66.97
N GLY A 226 -2.52 -56.64 -67.12
CA GLY A 226 -2.66 -57.92 -67.81
C GLY A 226 -1.38 -58.33 -68.55
N THR A 227 -1.41 -59.51 -69.19
CA THR A 227 -0.30 -59.97 -70.04
C THR A 227 -0.68 -59.87 -71.51
N VAL A 228 0.23 -59.36 -72.35
CA VAL A 228 0.05 -59.28 -73.80
C VAL A 228 1.26 -59.84 -74.54
N THR A 229 1.04 -60.46 -75.69
CA THR A 229 2.13 -61.06 -76.48
C THR A 229 2.61 -60.07 -77.56
N LEU A 230 3.88 -59.66 -77.46
CA LEU A 230 4.62 -59.01 -78.53
C LEU A 230 4.89 -60.03 -79.64
N SER A 231 4.64 -59.66 -80.89
CA SER A 231 4.89 -60.48 -82.08
C SER A 231 5.77 -59.72 -83.08
N VAL A 232 6.82 -60.39 -83.57
CA VAL A 232 7.74 -59.86 -84.58
C VAL A 232 7.73 -60.81 -85.78
N LYS A 233 7.53 -60.25 -86.98
CA LYS A 233 7.57 -60.95 -88.26
C LYS A 233 8.65 -60.33 -89.13
N HIS A 234 9.64 -61.12 -89.56
CA HIS A 234 10.65 -60.69 -90.53
C HIS A 234 10.45 -61.44 -91.83
N ALA A 235 10.13 -60.73 -92.91
CA ALA A 235 9.89 -61.33 -94.22
C ALA A 235 10.99 -60.97 -95.22
N SER A 236 11.48 -61.97 -95.97
CA SER A 236 12.38 -61.74 -97.11
C SER A 236 11.67 -60.87 -98.16
N GLY A 237 12.40 -60.02 -98.88
CA GLY A 237 11.89 -58.97 -99.76
C GLY A 237 10.76 -59.35 -100.73
N ALA A 238 10.05 -58.32 -101.21
CA ALA A 238 8.83 -58.49 -101.99
C ALA A 238 9.04 -59.29 -103.30
N PRO A 239 8.06 -60.11 -103.72
CA PRO A 239 6.84 -60.53 -103.01
C PRO A 239 7.00 -61.74 -102.05
N TYR A 240 7.77 -61.58 -100.96
CA TYR A 240 7.61 -62.29 -99.67
C TYR A 240 7.59 -63.82 -99.71
N TYR A 241 8.76 -64.41 -99.96
CA TYR A 241 8.90 -65.84 -100.22
C TYR A 241 8.96 -66.73 -98.98
N ALA A 242 9.56 -66.25 -97.89
CA ALA A 242 9.55 -66.89 -96.57
C ALA A 242 9.60 -65.82 -95.46
N TYR A 243 9.17 -66.17 -94.25
CA TYR A 243 9.29 -65.26 -93.10
C TYR A 243 9.68 -66.00 -91.81
N GLY A 244 10.52 -65.36 -91.00
CA GLY A 244 10.78 -65.76 -89.62
C GLY A 244 9.84 -65.02 -88.66
N SER A 245 9.58 -65.61 -87.50
CA SER A 245 8.79 -64.96 -86.44
C SER A 245 9.37 -65.22 -85.06
N ALA A 246 9.29 -64.21 -84.19
CA ALA A 246 9.59 -64.30 -82.77
C ALA A 246 8.44 -63.69 -81.97
N SER A 247 8.19 -64.21 -80.75
CA SER A 247 7.18 -63.68 -79.85
C SER A 247 7.69 -63.64 -78.41
N LYS A 248 7.17 -62.70 -77.62
CA LYS A 248 7.51 -62.57 -76.19
C LYS A 248 6.30 -62.02 -75.42
N ASP A 249 5.98 -62.62 -74.29
CA ASP A 249 4.96 -62.07 -73.39
C ASP A 249 5.51 -60.90 -72.58
N ILE A 250 4.70 -59.85 -72.49
CA ILE A 250 4.96 -58.60 -71.78
C ILE A 250 3.88 -58.46 -70.71
N VAL A 251 4.31 -58.40 -69.45
CA VAL A 251 3.42 -58.13 -68.32
C VAL A 251 3.23 -56.62 -68.18
N ILE A 252 1.98 -56.19 -68.10
CA ILE A 252 1.56 -54.83 -67.77
C ILE A 252 0.95 -54.89 -66.38
N ASP A 253 1.53 -54.16 -65.43
CA ASP A 253 1.04 -54.06 -64.05
C ASP A 253 1.34 -52.66 -63.52
N ARG A 254 0.33 -51.79 -63.55
CA ARG A 254 0.43 -50.36 -63.26
C ARG A 254 -0.32 -49.97 -61.99
N THR A 255 -0.85 -50.94 -61.26
CA THR A 255 -1.53 -50.71 -59.99
C THR A 255 -0.48 -50.45 -58.90
N LEU A 256 -0.63 -49.36 -58.14
CA LEU A 256 0.27 -49.06 -57.02
C LEU A 256 -0.17 -49.81 -55.75
N PRO A 257 0.76 -50.33 -54.93
CA PRO A 257 0.46 -50.89 -53.62
C PRO A 257 -0.39 -49.96 -52.75
N ALA A 258 -1.45 -50.49 -52.15
CA ALA A 258 -2.35 -49.73 -51.29
C ALA A 258 -1.73 -49.47 -49.90
N LEU A 259 -1.26 -48.25 -49.66
CA LEU A 259 -0.52 -47.86 -48.47
C LEU A 259 -1.03 -46.55 -47.86
N SER A 260 -1.22 -46.52 -46.54
CA SER A 260 -1.61 -45.30 -45.80
C SER A 260 -1.12 -45.33 -44.37
N ILE A 261 -0.48 -44.24 -43.90
CA ILE A 261 -0.18 -44.05 -42.47
C ILE A 261 -1.50 -43.76 -41.73
N THR A 262 -1.73 -44.35 -40.55
CA THR A 262 -2.90 -44.06 -39.70
C THR A 262 -2.52 -43.41 -38.38
N SER A 263 -1.39 -43.80 -37.78
CA SER A 263 -0.86 -43.18 -36.54
C SER A 263 0.65 -42.88 -36.66
N PRO A 264 1.14 -41.72 -36.19
CA PRO A 264 0.37 -40.63 -35.60
C PRO A 264 -0.59 -39.95 -36.60
N THR A 265 -1.57 -39.22 -36.08
CA THR A 265 -2.48 -38.41 -36.91
C THR A 265 -1.70 -37.27 -37.56
N SER A 266 -2.17 -36.78 -38.72
CA SER A 266 -1.65 -35.53 -39.29
C SER A 266 -1.79 -34.40 -38.27
N SER A 267 -0.75 -33.58 -38.11
CA SER A 267 -0.61 -32.56 -37.06
C SER A 267 -0.73 -33.05 -35.60
N GLY A 268 -0.59 -34.36 -35.36
CA GLY A 268 -0.32 -34.87 -34.01
C GLY A 268 1.12 -34.57 -33.56
N TYR A 269 1.31 -34.49 -32.25
CA TYR A 269 2.63 -34.43 -31.62
C TYR A 269 2.95 -35.77 -30.97
N VAL A 270 4.17 -36.26 -31.16
CA VAL A 270 4.74 -37.37 -30.39
C VAL A 270 5.42 -36.78 -29.17
N THR A 271 4.92 -37.13 -27.99
CA THR A 271 5.35 -36.61 -26.69
C THR A 271 6.24 -37.61 -25.96
N SER A 272 6.82 -37.22 -24.82
CA SER A 272 7.52 -38.14 -23.93
C SER A 272 6.66 -39.33 -23.45
N ALA A 273 5.33 -39.20 -23.42
CA ALA A 273 4.41 -40.29 -23.08
C ALA A 273 4.23 -41.32 -24.20
N ASP A 274 4.48 -40.94 -25.46
CA ASP A 274 4.37 -41.80 -26.65
C ASP A 274 5.67 -42.60 -26.93
N VAL A 275 6.74 -42.31 -26.17
CA VAL A 275 8.08 -42.85 -26.37
C VAL A 275 8.39 -43.96 -25.37
N THR A 276 8.81 -45.12 -25.87
CA THR A 276 9.35 -46.21 -25.06
C THR A 276 10.75 -46.56 -25.56
N ASN A 277 11.74 -46.56 -24.66
CA ASN A 277 13.14 -46.86 -24.97
C ASN A 277 13.72 -46.03 -26.14
N GLY A 278 13.36 -44.74 -26.22
CA GLY A 278 13.86 -43.81 -27.25
C GLY A 278 13.22 -43.95 -28.64
N LYS A 279 12.16 -44.75 -28.78
CA LYS A 279 11.41 -44.96 -30.02
C LYS A 279 9.91 -44.69 -29.85
N TYR A 280 9.24 -44.30 -30.93
CA TYR A 280 7.77 -44.20 -31.02
C TYR A 280 7.23 -45.08 -32.16
N SER A 281 5.96 -45.46 -32.08
CA SER A 281 5.32 -46.32 -33.08
C SER A 281 4.65 -45.52 -34.20
N VAL A 282 4.98 -45.87 -35.45
CA VAL A 282 4.23 -45.46 -36.65
C VAL A 282 3.45 -46.67 -37.16
N SER A 283 2.15 -46.52 -37.38
CA SER A 283 1.29 -47.59 -37.89
C SER A 283 0.39 -47.12 -39.04
N GLY A 284 -0.10 -48.07 -39.82
CA GLY A 284 -0.89 -47.79 -41.01
C GLY A 284 -1.45 -49.05 -41.68
N THR A 285 -2.22 -48.84 -42.74
CA THR A 285 -2.71 -49.89 -43.64
C THR A 285 -1.76 -50.09 -44.81
N CYS A 286 -1.63 -51.32 -45.28
CA CYS A 286 -0.67 -51.72 -46.31
C CYS A 286 -1.15 -52.96 -47.07
N GLU A 287 -0.48 -53.31 -48.16
CA GLU A 287 -0.73 -54.54 -48.90
C GLU A 287 0.02 -55.73 -48.28
N THR A 288 -0.71 -56.81 -48.00
CA THR A 288 -0.23 -57.95 -47.18
C THR A 288 0.85 -58.75 -47.89
N GLY A 289 1.91 -59.12 -47.16
CA GLY A 289 3.03 -59.89 -47.70
C GLY A 289 4.14 -59.04 -48.33
N LEU A 290 3.92 -57.74 -48.53
CA LEU A 290 4.96 -56.80 -48.94
C LEU A 290 5.63 -56.11 -47.74
N THR A 291 6.91 -55.78 -47.86
CA THR A 291 7.67 -55.04 -46.83
C THR A 291 7.37 -53.54 -46.93
N VAL A 292 6.98 -52.93 -45.81
CA VAL A 292 6.88 -51.47 -45.65
C VAL A 292 8.23 -50.94 -45.19
N THR A 293 8.74 -49.91 -45.89
CA THR A 293 9.86 -49.10 -45.41
C THR A 293 9.31 -47.76 -44.93
N VAL A 294 9.56 -47.39 -43.69
CA VAL A 294 9.19 -46.10 -43.12
C VAL A 294 10.46 -45.28 -42.91
N THR A 295 10.57 -44.15 -43.58
CA THR A 295 11.67 -43.20 -43.44
C THR A 295 11.21 -41.91 -42.77
N SER A 296 12.15 -41.20 -42.14
CA SER A 296 11.95 -39.84 -41.67
C SER A 296 13.12 -38.94 -42.07
N ASN A 297 12.81 -37.69 -42.42
CA ASN A 297 13.80 -36.61 -42.52
C ASN A 297 14.05 -36.11 -41.08
N PRO A 298 15.30 -36.09 -40.57
CA PRO A 298 16.56 -36.09 -41.33
C PRO A 298 17.19 -37.44 -41.70
N THR A 299 17.04 -38.52 -40.93
CA THR A 299 17.87 -39.74 -41.16
C THR A 299 17.32 -41.11 -40.70
N ALA A 300 16.20 -41.22 -39.98
CA ALA A 300 15.79 -42.53 -39.46
C ALA A 300 15.07 -43.38 -40.53
N SER A 301 15.28 -44.69 -40.50
CA SER A 301 14.61 -45.65 -41.39
C SER A 301 14.34 -46.95 -40.65
N ALA A 302 13.12 -47.46 -40.77
CA ALA A 302 12.70 -48.74 -40.22
C ALA A 302 11.98 -49.56 -41.29
N THR A 303 12.21 -50.87 -41.31
CA THR A 303 11.47 -51.80 -42.17
C THR A 303 10.59 -52.71 -41.32
N THR A 304 9.41 -53.04 -41.84
CA THR A 304 8.44 -53.91 -41.18
C THR A 304 7.61 -54.66 -42.23
N SER A 305 7.16 -55.88 -41.94
CA SER A 305 6.33 -56.65 -42.87
C SER A 305 4.87 -56.24 -42.73
N CYS A 306 4.15 -56.10 -43.85
CA CYS A 306 2.70 -55.93 -43.80
C CYS A 306 2.01 -57.26 -43.48
N VAL A 307 1.27 -57.31 -42.38
CA VAL A 307 0.56 -58.51 -41.90
C VAL A 307 -0.91 -58.16 -41.69
N ASN A 308 -1.82 -58.95 -42.26
CA ASN A 308 -3.27 -58.75 -42.18
C ASN A 308 -3.72 -57.33 -42.60
N GLY A 309 -3.08 -56.75 -43.61
CA GLY A 309 -3.38 -55.42 -44.13
C GLY A 309 -2.89 -54.24 -43.28
N ALA A 310 -2.10 -54.50 -42.23
CA ALA A 310 -1.58 -53.47 -41.33
C ALA A 310 -0.07 -53.58 -41.09
N PHE A 311 0.55 -52.45 -40.79
CA PHE A 311 1.97 -52.38 -40.40
C PHE A 311 2.14 -51.59 -39.10
N THR A 312 3.23 -51.89 -38.40
CA THR A 312 3.75 -51.06 -37.30
C THR A 312 5.28 -51.07 -37.39
N ALA A 313 5.87 -49.87 -37.40
CA ALA A 313 7.30 -49.63 -37.39
C ALA A 313 7.67 -48.80 -36.14
N LEU A 314 8.86 -49.02 -35.59
CA LEU A 314 9.38 -48.25 -34.46
C LEU A 314 10.43 -47.26 -34.98
N MET A 315 10.12 -45.97 -34.94
CA MET A 315 10.99 -44.89 -35.39
C MET A 315 11.77 -44.30 -34.21
N ASP A 316 13.03 -43.94 -34.45
CA ASP A 316 13.83 -43.21 -33.46
C ASP A 316 13.30 -41.78 -33.28
N VAL A 317 13.35 -41.29 -32.04
CA VAL A 317 12.93 -39.92 -31.70
C VAL A 317 13.92 -38.90 -32.27
N VAL A 318 13.40 -37.97 -33.07
CA VAL A 318 14.12 -36.78 -33.54
C VAL A 318 13.21 -35.58 -33.34
N GLN A 319 13.68 -34.57 -32.61
CA GLN A 319 12.85 -33.42 -32.23
C GLN A 319 12.48 -32.53 -33.43
N GLY A 320 11.36 -31.81 -33.31
CA GLY A 320 10.88 -30.82 -34.26
C GLY A 320 9.88 -31.38 -35.26
N SER A 321 9.82 -30.77 -36.45
CA SER A 321 8.90 -31.18 -37.51
C SER A 321 9.49 -32.36 -38.29
N VAL A 322 8.82 -33.52 -38.20
CA VAL A 322 9.28 -34.76 -38.82
C VAL A 322 8.34 -35.15 -39.96
N ASN A 323 8.91 -35.32 -41.15
CA ASN A 323 8.20 -35.85 -42.31
C ASN A 323 8.41 -37.36 -42.40
N LEU A 324 7.41 -38.13 -41.97
CA LEU A 324 7.33 -39.56 -42.17
C LEU A 324 6.96 -39.88 -43.61
N THR A 325 7.60 -40.89 -44.21
CA THR A 325 7.20 -41.47 -45.49
C THR A 325 7.26 -42.98 -45.41
N ALA A 326 6.11 -43.64 -45.53
CA ALA A 326 6.02 -45.07 -45.73
C ALA A 326 6.04 -45.37 -47.24
N SER A 327 6.75 -46.42 -47.66
CA SER A 327 6.69 -46.98 -49.02
C SER A 327 6.59 -48.51 -49.02
N GLN A 328 5.95 -49.05 -50.05
CA GLN A 328 5.92 -50.48 -50.39
C GLN A 328 6.22 -50.65 -51.87
N THR A 329 6.81 -51.79 -52.23
CA THR A 329 7.07 -52.17 -53.62
C THR A 329 6.47 -53.56 -53.87
N ASP A 330 5.69 -53.71 -54.94
CA ASP A 330 5.13 -55.01 -55.36
C ASP A 330 6.12 -55.84 -56.20
N SER A 331 5.64 -56.98 -56.71
CA SER A 331 6.38 -57.87 -57.59
C SER A 331 6.66 -57.33 -58.99
N ALA A 332 5.92 -56.31 -59.46
CA ALA A 332 6.15 -55.63 -60.74
C ALA A 332 7.09 -54.42 -60.62
N GLY A 333 7.44 -54.04 -59.39
CA GLY A 333 8.28 -52.88 -59.08
C GLY A 333 7.51 -51.57 -58.98
N ASN A 334 6.18 -51.59 -58.87
CA ASN A 334 5.41 -50.38 -58.56
C ASN A 334 5.67 -49.96 -57.12
N VAL A 335 5.96 -48.67 -56.89
CA VAL A 335 6.22 -48.13 -55.56
C VAL A 335 5.02 -47.31 -55.10
N GLY A 336 4.25 -47.85 -54.14
CA GLY A 336 3.23 -47.12 -53.40
C GLY A 336 3.86 -46.33 -52.26
N SER A 337 3.40 -45.11 -52.00
CA SER A 337 3.92 -44.27 -50.90
C SER A 337 2.82 -43.49 -50.17
N SER A 338 3.06 -43.22 -48.89
CA SER A 338 2.20 -42.39 -48.05
C SER A 338 3.08 -41.54 -47.12
N SER A 339 2.89 -40.22 -47.13
CA SER A 339 3.68 -39.29 -46.33
C SER A 339 2.83 -38.55 -45.30
N ARG A 340 3.45 -38.17 -44.18
CA ARG A 340 2.80 -37.45 -43.09
C ARG A 340 3.77 -36.58 -42.32
N THR A 341 3.42 -35.31 -42.13
CA THR A 341 4.13 -34.40 -41.22
C THR A 341 3.54 -34.50 -39.82
N ILE A 342 4.42 -34.65 -38.83
CA ILE A 342 4.10 -34.67 -37.40
C ILE A 342 5.03 -33.72 -36.64
N GLY A 343 4.60 -33.27 -35.46
CA GLY A 343 5.53 -32.74 -34.47
C GLY A 343 6.11 -33.88 -33.65
N VAL A 344 7.37 -33.79 -33.27
CA VAL A 344 7.98 -34.61 -32.22
C VAL A 344 8.57 -33.66 -31.21
N ASP A 345 8.06 -33.72 -29.99
CA ASP A 345 8.52 -32.88 -28.89
C ASP A 345 8.48 -33.69 -27.60
N THR A 346 9.66 -34.16 -27.18
CA THR A 346 9.81 -35.04 -26.00
C THR A 346 10.65 -34.40 -24.90
N ILE A 347 10.96 -33.10 -25.03
CA ILE A 347 11.73 -32.31 -24.08
C ILE A 347 10.75 -31.44 -23.30
N GLY A 348 10.66 -31.67 -21.98
CA GLY A 348 9.93 -30.76 -21.09
C GLY A 348 10.63 -29.40 -20.96
N PRO A 349 10.00 -28.42 -20.28
CA PRO A 349 10.57 -27.11 -20.04
C PRO A 349 11.96 -27.16 -19.38
N ASP A 350 12.76 -26.10 -19.55
CA ASP A 350 14.09 -25.99 -18.96
C ASP A 350 14.09 -26.14 -17.42
N ALA A 351 15.24 -26.57 -16.88
CA ALA A 351 15.42 -26.71 -15.44
C ALA A 351 15.26 -25.37 -14.69
N PHE A 352 14.54 -25.39 -13.58
CA PHE A 352 14.24 -24.22 -12.76
C PHE A 352 14.33 -24.53 -11.26
N THR A 353 14.28 -23.50 -10.41
CA THR A 353 14.32 -23.60 -8.95
C THR A 353 13.20 -22.80 -8.28
N ILE A 354 12.70 -23.32 -7.16
CA ILE A 354 11.91 -22.58 -6.18
C ILE A 354 12.88 -21.67 -5.42
N SER A 355 12.66 -20.35 -5.44
CA SER A 355 13.54 -19.37 -4.79
C SER A 355 13.08 -19.03 -3.38
N GLY A 356 11.77 -19.11 -3.10
CA GLY A 356 11.22 -18.94 -1.76
C GLY A 356 9.72 -18.74 -1.74
N ILE A 357 9.22 -18.30 -0.59
CA ILE A 357 7.84 -17.93 -0.33
C ILE A 357 7.80 -16.54 0.30
N ARG A 358 6.66 -15.86 0.15
CA ARG A 358 6.31 -14.63 0.87
C ARG A 358 4.79 -14.47 0.93
N SER A 359 4.27 -13.32 1.33
CA SER A 359 2.85 -12.99 1.22
C SER A 359 2.50 -12.34 -0.13
N SER A 360 1.28 -12.55 -0.62
CA SER A 360 0.71 -11.79 -1.73
C SER A 360 0.13 -10.43 -1.32
N ASN A 361 -0.01 -10.17 -0.02
CA ASN A 361 -0.47 -8.87 0.49
C ASN A 361 0.60 -7.80 0.27
N THR A 362 0.19 -6.54 0.03
CA THR A 362 1.09 -5.45 -0.41
C THR A 362 1.22 -4.31 0.60
N ASP A 363 0.72 -4.48 1.82
CA ASP A 363 0.80 -3.47 2.87
C ASP A 363 2.01 -3.60 3.79
N SER A 364 2.23 -2.60 4.63
CA SER A 364 3.41 -2.46 5.51
C SER A 364 3.59 -3.53 6.59
N PHE A 365 2.66 -4.49 6.72
CA PHE A 365 2.75 -5.60 7.69
C PHE A 365 2.85 -6.97 7.02
N SER A 366 2.83 -6.98 5.69
CA SER A 366 2.88 -8.17 4.85
C SER A 366 4.29 -8.73 4.78
N ASP A 367 4.41 -10.03 4.59
CA ASP A 367 5.69 -10.66 4.31
C ASP A 367 6.12 -10.34 2.87
N LEU A 368 7.06 -9.41 2.71
CA LEU A 368 7.56 -8.99 1.38
C LEU A 368 8.92 -9.61 1.02
N SER A 369 9.61 -10.16 2.02
CA SER A 369 10.83 -10.95 1.94
C SER A 369 10.56 -12.27 1.22
N VAL A 370 11.31 -12.57 0.16
CA VAL A 370 11.29 -13.91 -0.45
C VAL A 370 12.33 -14.75 0.28
N ASP A 371 11.88 -15.61 1.18
CA ASP A 371 12.74 -16.53 1.93
C ASP A 371 12.03 -17.87 2.21
N ASN A 372 12.41 -18.60 3.27
CA ASN A 372 11.84 -19.88 3.66
C ASN A 372 10.89 -19.79 4.87
N ILE A 373 10.37 -18.61 5.17
CA ILE A 373 9.44 -18.35 6.26
C ILE A 373 8.18 -17.67 5.68
N LEU A 374 7.00 -18.04 6.18
CA LEU A 374 5.75 -17.34 5.87
C LEU A 374 5.22 -16.68 7.13
N THR A 375 5.27 -15.35 7.18
CA THR A 375 4.91 -14.53 8.35
C THR A 375 3.56 -13.79 8.23
N ASP A 376 2.84 -13.94 7.10
CA ASP A 376 1.49 -13.39 6.91
C ASP A 376 0.57 -14.36 6.12
N THR A 377 -0.70 -14.00 6.02
CA THR A 377 -1.76 -14.74 5.32
C THR A 377 -1.64 -14.60 3.80
N LEU A 378 -2.09 -15.62 3.05
CA LEU A 378 -2.00 -15.75 1.58
C LEU A 378 -0.56 -15.87 1.02
N PRO A 379 -0.02 -17.10 0.87
CA PRO A 379 1.31 -17.30 0.30
C PRO A 379 1.40 -16.97 -1.19
N GLN A 380 2.47 -16.26 -1.55
CA GLN A 380 2.99 -16.13 -2.90
C GLN A 380 4.30 -16.92 -3.01
N ILE A 381 4.33 -17.93 -3.86
CA ILE A 381 5.53 -18.73 -4.12
C ILE A 381 6.34 -18.06 -5.22
N HIS A 382 7.67 -18.02 -5.09
CA HIS A 382 8.61 -17.50 -6.07
C HIS A 382 9.50 -18.62 -6.62
N TYR A 383 9.80 -18.54 -7.90
CA TYR A 383 10.62 -19.50 -8.63
C TYR A 383 11.26 -18.86 -9.87
N THR A 384 12.35 -19.42 -10.37
CA THR A 384 12.93 -19.00 -11.67
C THR A 384 12.03 -19.48 -12.81
N ALA A 385 11.87 -18.70 -13.87
CA ALA A 385 11.11 -19.14 -15.04
C ALA A 385 11.82 -20.32 -15.74
N ALA A 386 11.06 -21.37 -16.06
CA ALA A 386 11.46 -22.41 -16.99
C ALA A 386 11.13 -21.97 -18.42
N ALA A 387 12.12 -21.96 -19.33
CA ALA A 387 11.86 -21.73 -20.74
C ALA A 387 11.06 -22.91 -21.33
N GLY A 388 10.11 -22.63 -22.23
CA GLY A 388 9.18 -23.63 -22.77
C GLY A 388 8.00 -23.99 -21.86
N ALA A 389 7.88 -23.41 -20.67
CA ALA A 389 6.75 -23.61 -19.75
C ALA A 389 5.49 -22.81 -20.15
N ASP A 390 5.19 -22.76 -21.45
CA ASP A 390 4.16 -21.89 -22.03
C ASP A 390 2.71 -22.32 -21.68
N ASN A 391 2.54 -23.55 -21.18
CA ASN A 391 1.28 -24.07 -20.64
C ASN A 391 1.20 -23.93 -19.10
N GLY A 392 2.21 -23.28 -18.49
CA GLY A 392 2.21 -22.90 -17.08
C GLY A 392 2.64 -24.00 -16.11
N TYR A 393 2.31 -23.81 -14.84
CA TYR A 393 2.87 -24.58 -13.71
C TYR A 393 1.77 -25.25 -12.88
N GLU A 394 1.98 -26.51 -12.50
CA GLU A 394 1.25 -27.19 -11.43
C GLU A 394 2.00 -27.03 -10.10
N ILE A 395 1.35 -26.49 -9.08
CA ILE A 395 1.96 -26.16 -7.79
C ILE A 395 1.19 -26.83 -6.66
N LYS A 396 1.91 -27.49 -5.73
CA LYS A 396 1.34 -28.25 -4.61
C LYS A 396 2.10 -27.92 -3.32
N ILE A 397 1.38 -27.66 -2.23
CA ILE A 397 1.93 -27.56 -0.88
C ILE A 397 1.51 -28.78 -0.08
N ARG A 398 2.46 -29.39 0.65
CA ARG A 398 2.24 -30.53 1.55
C ARG A 398 2.80 -30.22 2.93
N GLN A 399 2.12 -30.65 3.99
CA GLN A 399 2.61 -30.46 5.35
C GLN A 399 3.67 -31.51 5.69
N VAL A 400 4.72 -31.12 6.39
CA VAL A 400 5.66 -32.06 7.01
C VAL A 400 5.11 -32.43 8.40
N GLY A 401 4.83 -33.72 8.61
CA GLY A 401 4.36 -34.22 9.90
C GLY A 401 5.44 -34.17 10.97
N SER A 402 5.06 -34.22 12.24
CA SER A 402 5.97 -34.09 13.39
C SER A 402 7.06 -35.18 13.47
N SER A 403 6.93 -36.27 12.72
CA SER A 403 7.93 -37.33 12.56
C SER A 403 8.89 -37.13 11.37
N GLY A 404 8.79 -36.00 10.65
CA GLY A 404 9.48 -35.77 9.38
C GLY A 404 8.83 -36.44 8.17
N ALA A 405 7.76 -37.21 8.36
CA ALA A 405 7.03 -37.86 7.26
C ALA A 405 6.20 -36.85 6.46
N LEU A 406 6.17 -37.00 5.14
CA LEU A 406 5.37 -36.15 4.25
C LEU A 406 3.87 -36.44 4.44
N GLY A 407 3.11 -35.40 4.78
CA GLY A 407 1.67 -35.46 4.95
C GLY A 407 0.89 -35.37 3.64
N ALA A 408 -0.44 -35.25 3.77
CA ALA A 408 -1.34 -35.05 2.66
C ALA A 408 -1.12 -33.69 1.96
N GLU A 409 -1.70 -33.56 0.76
CA GLU A 409 -1.77 -32.28 0.06
C GLU A 409 -2.63 -31.29 0.85
N VAL A 410 -2.07 -30.13 1.15
CA VAL A 410 -2.69 -29.06 1.93
C VAL A 410 -3.50 -28.16 1.01
N CYS A 411 -2.89 -27.77 -0.11
CA CYS A 411 -3.50 -26.97 -1.15
C CYS A 411 -2.68 -27.06 -2.44
N SER A 412 -3.35 -26.85 -3.58
CA SER A 412 -2.74 -26.88 -4.90
C SER A 412 -3.40 -25.91 -5.86
N GLN A 413 -2.66 -25.53 -6.90
CA GLN A 413 -3.08 -24.56 -7.90
C GLN A 413 -2.35 -24.79 -9.23
N THR A 414 -3.07 -24.59 -10.33
CA THR A 414 -2.47 -24.47 -11.66
C THR A 414 -2.34 -22.99 -12.01
N ALA A 415 -1.18 -22.57 -12.48
CA ALA A 415 -0.89 -21.20 -12.87
C ALA A 415 -0.63 -21.12 -14.38
N SER A 416 -1.56 -20.52 -15.13
CA SER A 416 -1.51 -20.42 -16.60
C SER A 416 -0.55 -19.33 -17.12
N ASN A 417 0.22 -18.69 -16.25
CA ASN A 417 1.13 -17.60 -16.60
C ASN A 417 2.60 -18.04 -16.46
N VAL A 418 3.43 -17.70 -17.44
CA VAL A 418 4.89 -17.96 -17.46
C VAL A 418 5.67 -17.01 -16.54
N GLY A 419 5.07 -16.60 -15.42
CA GLY A 419 5.66 -15.69 -14.44
C GLY A 419 6.62 -16.40 -13.49
N THR A 420 7.40 -15.61 -12.74
CA THR A 420 8.33 -16.07 -11.69
C THR A 420 7.70 -16.17 -10.31
N SER A 421 6.39 -15.94 -10.18
CA SER A 421 5.67 -16.09 -8.92
C SER A 421 4.18 -16.34 -9.11
N VAL A 422 3.58 -17.02 -8.12
CA VAL A 422 2.16 -17.39 -8.11
C VAL A 422 1.56 -17.15 -6.73
N ASN A 423 0.44 -16.43 -6.70
CA ASN A 423 -0.40 -16.29 -5.51
C ASN A 423 -1.22 -17.58 -5.32
N MET A 424 -1.02 -18.27 -4.21
CA MET A 424 -1.74 -19.50 -3.90
C MET A 424 -3.12 -19.19 -3.28
N THR A 425 -4.06 -18.72 -4.11
CA THR A 425 -5.41 -18.31 -3.68
C THR A 425 -6.22 -19.48 -3.10
N ASN A 426 -5.86 -20.72 -3.44
CA ASN A 426 -6.49 -21.93 -2.92
C ASN A 426 -5.96 -22.34 -1.52
N CYS A 427 -4.89 -21.71 -1.02
CA CYS A 427 -4.35 -21.97 0.31
C CYS A 427 -4.98 -21.01 1.34
N THR A 428 -5.94 -21.49 2.12
CA THR A 428 -6.52 -20.68 3.21
C THR A 428 -5.65 -20.74 4.47
N LEU A 429 -5.69 -19.67 5.27
CA LEU A 429 -4.97 -19.58 6.55
C LEU A 429 -5.26 -20.76 7.50
N ALA A 430 -6.51 -21.24 7.53
CA ALA A 430 -6.91 -22.37 8.38
C ALA A 430 -6.18 -23.68 8.04
N MET A 431 -5.55 -23.77 6.87
CA MET A 431 -4.76 -24.91 6.41
C MET A 431 -3.27 -24.78 6.75
N LEU A 432 -2.82 -23.58 7.14
CA LEU A 432 -1.42 -23.26 7.44
C LEU A 432 -1.26 -22.99 8.94
N THR A 433 -0.94 -24.06 9.67
CA THR A 433 -0.72 -24.05 11.12
C THR A 433 0.56 -23.30 11.51
N GLN A 434 0.47 -22.42 12.51
CA GLN A 434 1.61 -21.72 13.12
C GLN A 434 2.70 -22.70 13.62
N GLY A 435 3.95 -22.42 13.29
CA GLY A 435 5.12 -23.21 13.68
C GLY A 435 5.30 -24.52 12.90
N ALA A 436 4.41 -24.85 11.96
CA ALA A 436 4.55 -26.05 11.12
C ALA A 436 5.42 -25.79 9.88
N THR A 437 6.11 -26.84 9.44
CA THR A 437 6.92 -26.86 8.21
C THR A 437 6.14 -27.51 7.07
N TYR A 438 6.32 -26.99 5.87
CA TYR A 438 5.65 -27.42 4.65
C TYR A 438 6.67 -27.57 3.52
N GLN A 439 6.33 -28.38 2.51
CA GLN A 439 7.10 -28.56 1.30
C GLN A 439 6.31 -28.09 0.07
N ILE A 440 6.97 -27.29 -0.77
CA ILE A 440 6.46 -26.82 -2.06
C ILE A 440 6.95 -27.76 -3.15
N TYR A 441 6.05 -28.16 -4.02
CA TYR A 441 6.34 -28.90 -5.25
C TYR A 441 5.86 -28.08 -6.45
N ILE A 442 6.69 -27.95 -7.49
CA ILE A 442 6.33 -27.25 -8.73
C ILE A 442 6.73 -28.08 -9.93
N VAL A 443 5.79 -28.26 -10.86
CA VAL A 443 6.01 -28.90 -12.14
C VAL A 443 5.63 -27.93 -13.26
N ALA A 444 6.61 -27.58 -14.10
CA ALA A 444 6.41 -26.82 -15.32
C ALA A 444 5.87 -27.73 -16.44
N ASN A 445 4.93 -27.23 -17.25
CA ASN A 445 4.34 -27.94 -18.38
C ASN A 445 4.55 -27.15 -19.67
N ASP A 446 4.90 -27.85 -20.75
CA ASP A 446 4.90 -27.28 -22.10
C ASP A 446 3.50 -27.39 -22.77
N PRO A 447 3.30 -26.79 -23.96
CA PRO A 447 2.04 -26.91 -24.72
C PRO A 447 1.66 -28.33 -25.15
N HIS A 448 2.59 -29.28 -25.11
CA HIS A 448 2.42 -30.65 -25.61
C HIS A 448 2.25 -31.69 -24.48
N GLY A 449 2.37 -31.27 -23.22
CA GLY A 449 2.17 -32.10 -22.03
C GLY A 449 3.45 -32.71 -21.45
N ASN A 450 4.64 -32.40 -21.98
CA ASN A 450 5.89 -32.78 -21.32
C ASN A 450 6.10 -31.93 -20.06
N LYS A 451 6.75 -32.53 -19.06
CA LYS A 451 6.81 -31.99 -17.70
C LYS A 451 8.24 -31.97 -17.15
N THR A 452 8.56 -30.90 -16.44
CA THR A 452 9.81 -30.73 -15.69
C THR A 452 9.48 -30.33 -14.25
N SER A 453 9.95 -31.10 -13.27
CA SER A 453 9.91 -30.69 -11.85
C SER A 453 10.98 -29.65 -11.56
N ALA A 454 10.76 -28.80 -10.56
CA ALA A 454 11.80 -27.94 -10.01
C ALA A 454 13.02 -28.78 -9.57
N SER A 455 14.23 -28.31 -9.82
CA SER A 455 15.47 -29.00 -9.43
C SER A 455 15.68 -29.10 -7.91
N ASN A 456 14.94 -28.30 -7.14
CA ASN A 456 14.83 -28.35 -5.68
C ASN A 456 13.38 -28.63 -5.23
N ASP A 457 12.67 -29.52 -5.94
CA ASP A 457 11.32 -29.98 -5.60
C ASP A 457 11.23 -30.47 -4.15
N GLY A 458 10.16 -30.10 -3.45
CA GLY A 458 10.06 -30.29 -2.01
C GLY A 458 10.77 -29.19 -1.19
N TYR A 459 10.92 -27.98 -1.74
CA TYR A 459 11.47 -26.82 -1.03
C TYR A 459 10.73 -26.59 0.30
N GLN A 460 11.47 -26.55 1.41
CA GLN A 460 10.90 -26.42 2.75
C GLN A 460 10.71 -24.95 3.15
N PHE A 461 9.53 -24.62 3.65
CA PHE A 461 9.27 -23.35 4.35
C PHE A 461 8.55 -23.60 5.69
N THR A 462 8.68 -22.66 6.62
CA THR A 462 8.03 -22.73 7.94
C THR A 462 7.06 -21.56 8.13
N VAL A 463 5.88 -21.84 8.67
CA VAL A 463 4.90 -20.80 8.99
C VAL A 463 5.25 -20.18 10.34
N ASN A 464 5.47 -18.87 10.39
CA ASN A 464 5.79 -18.14 11.62
C ASN A 464 5.15 -16.74 11.66
N TYR A 465 3.84 -16.72 11.90
CA TYR A 465 3.06 -15.52 12.15
C TYR A 465 3.55 -14.77 13.39
N PRO A 466 3.95 -13.48 13.27
CA PRO A 466 4.37 -12.68 14.41
C PRO A 466 3.19 -12.40 15.34
N LEU A 467 3.37 -12.70 16.64
CA LEU A 467 2.43 -12.35 17.70
C LEU A 467 2.33 -10.82 17.80
N PRO A 468 1.13 -10.19 17.71
CA PRO A 468 0.98 -8.77 18.01
C PRO A 468 1.39 -8.48 19.44
N ARG A 469 2.08 -7.37 19.69
CA ARG A 469 2.59 -6.98 21.02
C ARG A 469 2.20 -5.54 21.32
N LEU A 470 2.00 -5.23 22.60
CA LEU A 470 1.92 -3.85 23.06
C LEU A 470 3.25 -3.14 22.78
N THR A 471 3.18 -1.97 22.15
CA THR A 471 4.32 -1.07 22.01
C THR A 471 4.57 -0.32 23.32
N ASN A 472 5.71 0.34 23.46
CA ASN A 472 5.98 1.25 24.58
C ASN A 472 5.19 2.57 24.49
N ASN A 473 4.22 2.70 23.58
CA ASN A 473 3.49 3.93 23.32
C ASN A 473 2.12 3.90 24.00
N LEU A 474 2.00 4.66 25.09
CA LEU A 474 0.77 4.95 25.83
C LEU A 474 0.48 6.43 25.68
N THR A 475 -0.69 6.78 25.15
CA THR A 475 -1.11 8.18 25.03
C THR A 475 -2.42 8.42 25.76
N PHE A 476 -2.48 9.55 26.46
CA PHE A 476 -3.70 10.06 27.08
C PHE A 476 -4.20 11.26 26.28
N THR A 477 -5.52 11.42 26.20
CA THR A 477 -6.19 12.52 25.51
C THR A 477 -7.10 13.30 26.44
N ASN A 478 -7.38 14.56 26.11
CA ASN A 478 -8.24 15.52 26.82
C ASN A 478 -7.71 16.04 28.17
N ILE A 479 -6.43 15.84 28.49
CA ILE A 479 -5.81 16.40 29.70
C ILE A 479 -4.33 16.72 29.47
N ALA A 480 -3.81 17.75 30.15
CA ALA A 480 -2.42 18.22 30.07
C ALA A 480 -1.59 17.76 31.28
N ALA A 481 -0.31 17.47 31.05
CA ALA A 481 0.55 16.82 32.04
C ALA A 481 0.68 17.62 33.35
N GLY A 482 0.68 16.94 34.50
CA GLY A 482 0.77 17.57 35.81
C GLY A 482 -0.49 18.31 36.29
N VAL A 483 -1.58 18.31 35.51
CA VAL A 483 -2.87 18.91 35.89
C VAL A 483 -3.74 17.90 36.65
N TYR A 484 -4.50 18.38 37.62
CA TYR A 484 -5.57 17.62 38.28
C TYR A 484 -6.82 17.59 37.40
N ALA A 485 -7.33 16.40 37.10
CA ALA A 485 -8.54 16.20 36.32
C ALA A 485 -9.78 16.57 37.15
N PRO A 486 -10.56 17.60 36.79
CA PRO A 486 -11.78 17.93 37.52
C PRO A 486 -12.87 16.86 37.34
N LEU A 487 -13.87 16.89 38.22
CA LEU A 487 -15.06 16.05 38.15
C LEU A 487 -15.69 16.04 36.74
N ASP A 488 -16.22 14.89 36.33
CA ASP A 488 -16.86 14.64 35.02
C ASP A 488 -15.93 14.73 33.78
N THR A 489 -14.63 15.01 33.93
CA THR A 489 -13.68 14.99 32.81
C THR A 489 -13.56 13.62 32.17
N GLU A 490 -13.66 13.54 30.84
CA GLU A 490 -13.42 12.31 30.06
C GLU A 490 -11.99 12.26 29.50
N ILE A 491 -11.19 11.36 30.06
CA ILE A 491 -9.81 11.08 29.64
C ILE A 491 -9.82 9.83 28.74
N GLY A 492 -9.31 9.98 27.52
CA GLY A 492 -9.08 8.83 26.63
C GLY A 492 -7.71 8.21 26.90
N ILE A 493 -7.65 6.89 27.00
CA ILE A 493 -6.42 6.12 27.25
C ILE A 493 -6.22 5.18 26.06
N ASP A 494 -5.16 5.38 25.29
CA ASP A 494 -4.86 4.64 24.07
C ASP A 494 -3.68 3.68 24.26
N LEU A 495 -3.94 2.39 24.04
CA LEU A 495 -2.92 1.33 24.02
C LEU A 495 -2.65 0.90 22.57
N VAL A 496 -1.39 1.04 22.13
CA VAL A 496 -1.00 0.82 20.73
C VAL A 496 -0.26 -0.49 20.55
N PHE A 497 -0.74 -1.35 19.64
CA PHE A 497 -0.08 -2.58 19.20
C PHE A 497 0.90 -2.32 18.04
N ASP A 498 1.90 -3.18 17.88
CA ASP A 498 2.85 -3.15 16.76
C ASP A 498 2.20 -3.55 15.41
N ARG A 499 1.20 -4.43 15.45
CA ARG A 499 0.42 -4.95 14.31
C ARG A 499 -1.10 -4.72 14.47
N PRO A 500 -1.89 -4.71 13.39
CA PRO A 500 -3.35 -4.65 13.45
C PRO A 500 -3.96 -5.79 14.28
N VAL A 501 -4.94 -5.49 15.13
CA VAL A 501 -5.62 -6.49 15.97
C VAL A 501 -7.14 -6.49 15.77
N ARG A 502 -7.79 -7.57 16.20
CA ARG A 502 -9.26 -7.68 16.34
C ARG A 502 -9.63 -8.38 17.63
N ILE A 503 -10.87 -8.23 18.06
CA ILE A 503 -11.43 -8.88 19.24
C ILE A 503 -12.41 -9.94 18.78
N THR A 504 -12.19 -11.19 19.18
CA THR A 504 -13.03 -12.33 18.77
C THR A 504 -14.15 -12.62 19.77
N SER A 505 -13.97 -12.30 21.05
CA SER A 505 -15.01 -12.40 22.09
C SER A 505 -14.61 -11.66 23.38
N GLY A 506 -15.63 -11.22 24.13
CA GLY A 506 -15.49 -10.44 25.35
C GLY A 506 -15.20 -8.95 25.09
N THR A 507 -15.23 -8.14 26.15
CA THR A 507 -14.88 -6.72 26.11
C THR A 507 -13.59 -6.51 26.91
N PRO A 508 -12.49 -6.07 26.28
CA PRO A 508 -11.27 -5.73 27.00
C PRO A 508 -11.50 -4.68 28.09
N TYR A 509 -10.85 -4.85 29.24
CA TYR A 509 -10.84 -3.86 30.32
C TYR A 509 -9.43 -3.61 30.87
N ILE A 510 -9.29 -2.51 31.61
CA ILE A 510 -8.12 -2.12 32.40
C ILE A 510 -8.56 -1.74 33.81
N VAL A 511 -7.65 -1.72 34.79
CA VAL A 511 -7.97 -1.25 36.16
C VAL A 511 -7.03 -0.10 36.56
N LEU A 512 -7.61 1.05 36.90
CA LEU A 512 -6.92 2.26 37.36
C LEU A 512 -6.81 2.32 38.90
N ASN A 513 -5.87 3.10 39.42
CA ASN A 513 -5.56 3.24 40.85
C ASN A 513 -6.40 4.29 41.61
N THR A 514 -7.56 4.73 41.08
CA THR A 514 -8.33 5.90 41.55
C THR A 514 -9.13 5.71 42.85
N VAL A 515 -9.23 4.48 43.34
CA VAL A 515 -9.90 4.10 44.60
C VAL A 515 -9.18 2.89 45.20
N SER A 516 -9.36 2.60 46.50
CA SER A 516 -8.64 1.50 47.16
C SER A 516 -8.90 0.11 46.51
N GLY A 517 -10.10 -0.12 45.97
CA GLY A 517 -10.43 -1.30 45.15
C GLY A 517 -9.78 -1.30 43.76
N GLY A 518 -9.48 -0.14 43.20
CA GLY A 518 -9.18 0.10 41.80
C GLY A 518 -10.46 0.21 40.95
N ARG A 519 -10.44 1.05 39.92
CA ARG A 519 -11.60 1.27 39.04
C ARG A 519 -11.41 0.57 37.70
N THR A 520 -12.35 -0.31 37.36
CA THR A 520 -12.35 -1.03 36.08
C THR A 520 -12.95 -0.16 34.97
N ILE A 521 -12.25 -0.03 33.86
CA ILE A 521 -12.69 0.70 32.66
C ILE A 521 -12.71 -0.26 31.48
N ALA A 522 -13.88 -0.43 30.87
CA ALA A 522 -14.05 -1.21 29.65
C ALA A 522 -13.57 -0.41 28.42
N MET A 523 -13.15 -1.13 27.39
CA MET A 523 -12.80 -0.59 26.09
C MET A 523 -13.99 0.13 25.45
N THR A 524 -13.75 1.34 24.95
CA THR A 524 -14.74 2.15 24.23
C THR A 524 -14.75 1.80 22.75
N SER A 525 -13.57 1.72 22.12
CA SER A 525 -13.46 1.44 20.68
C SER A 525 -12.07 0.96 20.26
N LEU A 526 -12.04 0.25 19.12
CA LEU A 526 -10.81 -0.08 18.40
C LEU A 526 -10.59 1.02 17.35
N ASN A 527 -9.64 1.92 17.62
CA ASN A 527 -9.41 3.14 16.86
C ASN A 527 -8.21 3.03 15.91
N GLY A 528 -8.22 3.93 14.93
CA GLY A 528 -7.24 4.00 13.85
C GLY A 528 -7.68 3.20 12.62
N THR A 529 -7.47 3.76 11.43
CA THR A 529 -7.68 3.07 10.13
C THR A 529 -6.87 1.79 9.98
N ASN A 530 -5.84 1.62 10.80
CA ASN A 530 -4.96 0.45 10.87
C ASN A 530 -5.36 -0.57 11.96
N LYS A 531 -6.44 -0.34 12.73
CA LYS A 531 -6.88 -1.19 13.87
C LYS A 531 -5.76 -1.51 14.90
N ARG A 532 -4.84 -0.57 15.15
CA ARG A 532 -3.71 -0.77 16.06
C ARG A 532 -3.92 -0.22 17.47
N THR A 533 -4.93 0.63 17.68
CA THR A 533 -5.10 1.34 18.96
C THR A 533 -6.39 0.92 19.66
N ILE A 534 -6.26 0.36 20.86
CA ILE A 534 -7.40 0.13 21.75
C ILE A 534 -7.60 1.38 22.62
N ARG A 535 -8.77 2.00 22.55
CA ARG A 535 -9.14 3.16 23.37
C ARG A 535 -10.07 2.76 24.53
N PHE A 536 -9.73 3.24 25.71
CA PHE A 536 -10.58 3.24 26.91
C PHE A 536 -10.96 4.68 27.25
N THR A 537 -12.21 4.93 27.65
CA THR A 537 -12.65 6.26 28.11
C THR A 537 -12.90 6.21 29.61
N TYR A 538 -12.05 6.91 30.36
CA TYR A 538 -12.17 7.07 31.80
C TYR A 538 -12.84 8.42 32.12
N LYS A 539 -14.02 8.39 32.74
CA LYS A 539 -14.72 9.59 33.21
C LYS A 539 -14.52 9.78 34.71
N VAL A 540 -13.90 10.87 35.13
CA VAL A 540 -13.63 11.18 36.55
C VAL A 540 -14.94 11.25 37.34
N ALA A 541 -15.04 10.48 38.42
CA ALA A 541 -16.17 10.45 39.34
C ALA A 541 -15.82 11.10 40.69
N ALA A 542 -16.85 11.43 41.48
CA ALA A 542 -16.67 12.08 42.77
C ALA A 542 -16.11 11.12 43.84
N GLY A 543 -15.21 11.61 44.68
CA GLY A 543 -14.54 10.82 45.73
C GLY A 543 -13.38 9.94 45.22
N GLU A 544 -12.94 10.15 43.99
CA GLU A 544 -11.76 9.48 43.42
C GLU A 544 -10.47 10.26 43.65
N PHE A 545 -9.39 9.52 43.85
CA PHE A 545 -8.05 10.04 44.09
C PHE A 545 -6.95 9.15 43.47
N ALA A 546 -6.01 9.76 42.73
CA ALA A 546 -4.76 9.15 42.32
C ALA A 546 -3.69 10.20 41.94
N THR A 547 -2.54 10.20 42.64
CA THR A 547 -1.34 10.98 42.29
C THR A 547 -0.10 10.07 42.19
N PRO A 548 0.37 9.72 40.98
CA PRO A 548 -0.28 9.90 39.68
C PRO A 548 -1.38 8.87 39.41
N LEU A 549 -2.27 9.21 38.48
CA LEU A 549 -3.15 8.28 37.80
C LEU A 549 -2.32 7.23 37.05
N ASN A 550 -2.54 5.96 37.37
CA ASN A 550 -1.77 4.84 36.87
C ASN A 550 -2.66 3.57 36.81
N PHE A 551 -2.19 2.54 36.12
CA PHE A 551 -2.84 1.24 36.14
C PHE A 551 -2.55 0.54 37.47
N LYS A 552 -3.61 0.16 38.21
CA LYS A 552 -3.49 -0.75 39.36
C LYS A 552 -3.19 -2.17 38.89
N THR A 553 -3.83 -2.59 37.80
CA THR A 553 -3.44 -3.78 37.03
C THR A 553 -3.66 -3.50 35.55
N LEU A 554 -2.57 -3.58 34.76
CA LEU A 554 -2.65 -3.54 33.30
C LEU A 554 -2.82 -4.99 32.79
N ALA A 555 -3.97 -5.56 33.13
CA ALA A 555 -4.42 -6.86 32.63
C ALA A 555 -5.51 -6.61 31.58
N ILE A 556 -5.12 -6.47 30.32
CA ILE A 556 -6.07 -6.48 29.21
C ILE A 556 -6.59 -7.93 29.11
N THR A 557 -7.86 -8.15 29.44
CA THR A 557 -8.47 -9.49 29.40
C THR A 557 -9.47 -9.58 28.25
N GLY A 558 -9.40 -10.65 27.46
CA GLY A 558 -10.25 -10.84 26.30
C GLY A 558 -9.48 -11.43 25.13
N ASN A 559 -10.20 -11.96 24.15
CA ASN A 559 -9.57 -12.69 23.04
C ASN A 559 -9.16 -11.72 21.92
N ILE A 560 -8.08 -10.98 22.17
CA ILE A 560 -7.40 -10.11 21.21
C ILE A 560 -6.44 -10.95 20.36
N VAL A 561 -6.59 -10.84 19.04
CA VAL A 561 -5.80 -11.58 18.06
C VAL A 561 -5.33 -10.67 16.93
N ASP A 562 -4.30 -11.06 16.19
CA ASP A 562 -3.90 -10.40 14.94
C ASP A 562 -5.10 -10.38 13.96
N ASP A 563 -5.36 -9.22 13.34
CA ASP A 563 -6.55 -9.01 12.50
C ASP A 563 -6.61 -9.95 11.29
N ARG A 564 -5.47 -10.51 10.85
CA ARG A 564 -5.38 -11.44 9.73
C ARG A 564 -5.16 -12.87 10.20
N THR A 565 -4.06 -13.12 10.90
CA THR A 565 -3.59 -14.48 11.24
C THR A 565 -4.39 -15.12 12.36
N GLY A 566 -5.17 -14.36 13.14
CA GLY A 566 -5.96 -14.88 14.24
C GLY A 566 -5.14 -15.40 15.43
N ILE A 567 -3.82 -15.22 15.40
CA ILE A 567 -2.91 -15.57 16.49
C ILE A 567 -3.09 -14.61 17.66
N SER A 568 -3.18 -15.16 18.87
CA SER A 568 -3.39 -14.40 20.10
C SER A 568 -2.30 -13.36 20.33
N ALA A 569 -2.69 -12.14 20.65
CA ALA A 569 -1.76 -11.07 20.97
C ALA A 569 -0.99 -11.38 22.27
N ASN A 570 0.28 -11.02 22.30
CA ASN A 570 1.09 -11.04 23.51
C ASN A 570 0.77 -9.80 24.35
N LEU A 571 -0.05 -10.00 25.40
CA LEU A 571 -0.50 -8.96 26.32
C LEU A 571 0.49 -8.70 27.47
N THR A 572 1.72 -9.23 27.38
CA THR A 572 2.80 -8.92 28.33
C THR A 572 3.16 -7.44 28.24
N ILE A 573 3.15 -6.77 29.38
CA ILE A 573 3.52 -5.37 29.52
C ILE A 573 5.02 -5.22 29.20
N PRO A 574 5.44 -4.38 28.25
CA PRO A 574 6.85 -4.07 28.05
C PRO A 574 7.46 -3.44 29.30
N SER A 575 8.70 -3.79 29.66
CA SER A 575 9.41 -3.20 30.81
C SER A 575 9.63 -1.68 30.70
N GLY A 576 9.55 -1.14 29.48
CA GLY A 576 9.59 0.30 29.20
C GLY A 576 8.21 0.97 29.13
N LEU A 577 7.09 0.24 29.25
CA LEU A 577 5.74 0.82 29.35
C LEU A 577 5.48 1.29 30.79
N VAL A 578 6.36 2.15 31.27
CA VAL A 578 6.16 2.87 32.52
C VAL A 578 5.21 4.02 32.21
N VAL A 579 4.23 4.28 33.08
CA VAL A 579 3.49 5.55 33.13
C VAL A 579 4.45 6.62 33.70
N ALA A 580 5.53 6.90 32.97
CA ALA A 580 6.72 7.57 33.48
C ALA A 580 6.58 9.09 33.45
N GLY A 581 6.29 9.66 34.62
CA GLY A 581 7.09 10.74 35.20
C GLY A 581 6.98 12.16 34.63
N THR A 582 6.68 12.33 33.34
CA THR A 582 6.55 13.65 32.69
C THR A 582 5.16 13.91 32.11
N ASN A 583 4.41 12.86 31.78
CA ASN A 583 3.01 12.93 31.31
C ASN A 583 2.03 12.30 32.32
N ALA A 584 2.41 12.25 33.59
CA ALA A 584 1.55 11.70 34.63
C ALA A 584 0.48 12.75 35.03
N PHE A 585 -0.78 12.35 35.03
CA PHE A 585 -1.91 13.18 35.42
C PHE A 585 -2.32 12.85 36.85
N ASN A 586 -2.96 13.80 37.52
CA ASN A 586 -3.53 13.55 38.84
C ASN A 586 -5.06 13.53 38.73
N VAL A 587 -5.69 12.69 39.53
CA VAL A 587 -7.13 12.75 39.81
C VAL A 587 -7.27 13.09 41.28
N ASP A 588 -8.01 14.14 41.61
CA ASP A 588 -8.37 14.41 42.99
C ASP A 588 -9.70 15.15 43.04
N THR A 589 -10.71 14.46 43.55
CA THR A 589 -12.06 14.99 43.79
C THR A 589 -12.46 14.79 45.25
N VAL A 590 -11.49 14.54 46.13
CA VAL A 590 -11.70 14.31 47.57
C VAL A 590 -11.54 15.65 48.28
N ALA A 591 -12.58 16.10 48.98
CA ALA A 591 -12.49 17.33 49.75
C ALA A 591 -11.49 17.18 50.92
N PRO A 592 -10.56 18.13 51.14
CA PRO A 592 -9.57 18.03 52.20
C PRO A 592 -10.20 18.21 53.60
N PRO A 593 -9.53 17.73 54.67
CA PRO A 593 -10.03 17.92 56.04
C PRO A 593 -10.00 19.39 56.48
N SER A 594 -11.06 19.85 57.15
CA SER A 594 -11.17 21.21 57.71
C SER A 594 -10.09 21.51 58.76
N VAL A 595 -9.76 22.79 58.94
CA VAL A 595 -8.89 23.23 60.04
C VAL A 595 -9.44 22.84 61.42
N THR A 596 -8.53 22.58 62.36
CA THR A 596 -8.86 22.29 63.77
C THR A 596 -8.40 23.44 64.68
N ASN A 597 -8.82 23.44 65.96
CA ASN A 597 -8.43 24.44 66.97
C ASN A 597 -8.69 25.91 66.58
N LEU A 598 -9.75 26.18 65.81
CA LEU A 598 -10.13 27.54 65.41
C LEU A 598 -10.44 28.40 66.65
N SER A 599 -9.67 29.46 66.85
CA SER A 599 -9.80 30.39 67.97
C SER A 599 -9.45 31.82 67.57
N LEU A 600 -10.09 32.79 68.20
CA LEU A 600 -9.95 34.22 67.91
C LEU A 600 -9.32 34.94 69.12
N SER A 601 -8.42 35.90 68.87
CA SER A 601 -7.87 36.74 69.94
C SER A 601 -8.88 37.78 70.45
N SER A 602 -8.46 38.61 71.41
CA SER A 602 -9.14 39.87 71.67
C SER A 602 -9.29 40.70 70.38
N VAL A 603 -10.47 41.30 70.25
CA VAL A 603 -10.81 42.29 69.23
C VAL A 603 -10.05 43.58 69.57
N ARG A 604 -9.40 44.20 68.57
CA ARG A 604 -8.79 45.52 68.75
C ARG A 604 -9.83 46.62 68.48
N PRO A 605 -9.63 47.84 68.99
CA PRO A 605 -10.45 49.01 68.67
C PRO A 605 -10.25 49.54 67.24
N PHE A 606 -10.02 48.67 66.25
CA PHE A 606 -9.85 49.04 64.84
C PHE A 606 -10.97 48.45 63.99
N TYR A 607 -11.62 49.28 63.19
CA TYR A 607 -12.72 48.86 62.31
C TYR A 607 -12.25 48.35 60.93
N ASN A 608 -10.95 48.41 60.66
CA ASN A 608 -10.32 47.90 59.46
C ASN A 608 -9.51 46.62 59.70
N GLU A 609 -9.51 46.06 60.92
CA GLU A 609 -8.78 44.84 61.29
C GLU A 609 -9.69 43.79 61.95
N SER A 610 -9.46 42.50 61.69
CA SER A 610 -10.08 41.40 62.44
C SER A 610 -9.37 41.19 63.79
N PRO A 611 -9.86 40.28 64.67
CA PRO A 611 -9.01 39.59 65.63
C PRO A 611 -7.87 38.83 64.95
N ILE A 612 -6.85 38.41 65.71
CA ILE A 612 -5.94 37.37 65.23
C ILE A 612 -6.71 36.05 65.15
N ILE A 613 -6.61 35.38 64.00
CA ILE A 613 -7.30 34.12 63.73
C ILE A 613 -6.27 32.98 63.84
N ASN A 614 -6.43 32.13 64.84
CA ASN A 614 -5.58 30.96 65.08
C ASN A 614 -6.31 29.69 64.69
N PHE A 615 -5.60 28.75 64.08
CA PHE A 615 -6.08 27.42 63.71
C PHE A 615 -4.89 26.46 63.51
N THR A 616 -5.17 25.16 63.42
CA THR A 616 -4.21 24.12 63.04
C THR A 616 -4.64 23.54 61.68
N VAL A 617 -3.73 23.59 60.70
CA VAL A 617 -3.96 23.00 59.37
C VAL A 617 -3.64 21.50 59.46
N PRO A 618 -4.58 20.59 59.17
CA PRO A 618 -4.30 19.16 59.12
C PRO A 618 -3.47 18.82 57.88
N ALA A 619 -2.87 17.62 57.88
CA ALA A 619 -2.36 17.05 56.64
C ALA A 619 -3.53 16.67 55.72
N ASP A 620 -3.33 16.85 54.42
CA ASP A 620 -4.17 16.22 53.40
C ASP A 620 -4.05 14.68 53.47
N ILE A 621 -5.00 13.94 52.88
CA ILE A 621 -4.96 12.47 52.76
C ILE A 621 -3.67 11.98 52.07
N ASN A 622 -3.03 12.86 51.30
CA ASN A 622 -1.83 12.63 50.51
C ASN A 622 -0.53 13.12 51.17
N GLY A 623 -0.63 13.72 52.36
CA GLY A 623 0.49 14.43 53.00
C GLY A 623 0.84 15.78 52.33
N SER A 624 0.07 16.21 51.33
CA SER A 624 0.23 17.49 50.64
C SER A 624 -0.07 18.69 51.55
N ALA A 625 0.60 19.81 51.29
CA ALA A 625 0.35 21.06 51.99
C ALA A 625 -0.98 21.70 51.51
N LEU A 626 -1.90 21.92 52.45
CA LEU A 626 -3.16 22.62 52.21
C LEU A 626 -2.95 24.13 52.28
N THR A 627 -3.57 24.88 51.37
CA THR A 627 -3.72 26.34 51.50
C THR A 627 -4.98 26.66 52.28
N VAL A 628 -5.05 27.85 52.90
CA VAL A 628 -6.21 28.25 53.71
C VAL A 628 -6.87 29.50 53.14
N ARG A 629 -8.20 29.46 53.03
CA ARG A 629 -9.06 30.60 52.70
C ARG A 629 -9.87 31.00 53.92
N VAL A 630 -9.86 32.28 54.25
CA VAL A 630 -10.69 32.86 55.31
C VAL A 630 -11.73 33.77 54.67
N VAL A 631 -13.00 33.59 55.03
CA VAL A 631 -14.12 34.42 54.59
C VAL A 631 -14.75 35.07 55.82
N ILE A 632 -14.71 36.39 55.90
CA ILE A 632 -15.33 37.17 56.97
C ILE A 632 -16.63 37.78 56.44
N THR A 633 -17.74 37.45 57.10
CA THR A 633 -19.11 37.83 56.69
C THR A 633 -19.84 38.54 57.83
N GLY A 634 -20.56 39.60 57.49
CA GLY A 634 -21.48 40.34 58.36
C GLY A 634 -22.43 41.17 57.50
N SER A 635 -23.30 41.96 58.13
CA SER A 635 -24.42 42.65 57.44
C SER A 635 -24.00 43.44 56.19
N ASN A 636 -22.86 44.13 56.24
CA ASN A 636 -22.35 44.98 55.15
C ASN A 636 -20.92 44.60 54.71
N THR A 637 -20.42 43.43 55.11
CA THR A 637 -19.03 43.01 54.83
C THR A 637 -19.01 41.56 54.36
N ASN A 638 -18.41 41.31 53.19
CA ASN A 638 -18.12 39.96 52.71
C ASN A 638 -16.71 39.96 52.10
N ALA A 639 -15.71 39.68 52.94
CA ALA A 639 -14.29 39.75 52.58
C ALA A 639 -13.69 38.34 52.52
N THR A 640 -13.01 38.03 51.42
CA THR A 640 -12.34 36.73 51.20
C THR A 640 -10.83 36.92 51.10
N PHE A 641 -10.09 36.17 51.91
CA PHE A 641 -8.63 36.17 51.97
C PHE A 641 -8.11 34.78 51.63
N GLY A 642 -7.12 34.68 50.73
CA GLY A 642 -6.47 33.42 50.35
C GLY A 642 -5.06 33.29 50.94
N ALA A 643 -4.55 32.06 51.00
CA ALA A 643 -3.22 31.71 51.52
C ALA A 643 -2.92 32.25 52.93
N VAL A 644 -3.93 32.23 53.82
CA VAL A 644 -3.81 32.78 55.18
C VAL A 644 -3.05 31.82 56.10
N SER A 645 -2.02 32.30 56.80
CA SER A 645 -1.37 31.56 57.88
C SER A 645 -2.08 31.74 59.22
N SER A 646 -1.99 30.73 60.08
CA SER A 646 -2.46 30.79 61.48
C SER A 646 -1.74 31.89 62.25
N GLY A 647 -2.45 32.61 63.11
CA GLY A 647 -1.91 33.76 63.85
C GLY A 647 -1.98 35.09 63.09
N THR A 648 -2.58 35.13 61.89
CA THR A 648 -2.67 36.35 61.09
C THR A 648 -3.88 37.20 61.48
N ARG A 649 -3.72 38.52 61.38
CA ARG A 649 -4.78 39.52 61.47
C ARG A 649 -5.16 39.98 60.06
N MET A 650 -6.43 39.87 59.68
CA MET A 650 -6.91 40.37 58.39
C MET A 650 -7.08 41.89 58.48
N THR A 651 -6.64 42.62 57.46
CA THR A 651 -6.70 44.09 57.40
C THR A 651 -7.48 44.55 56.16
N GLY A 652 -7.78 45.84 56.07
CA GLY A 652 -8.56 46.42 54.96
C GLY A 652 -10.06 46.10 55.03
N LEU A 653 -10.55 45.71 56.21
CA LEU A 653 -11.99 45.49 56.45
C LEU A 653 -12.74 46.83 56.54
N ASN A 654 -14.07 46.77 56.47
CA ASN A 654 -14.95 47.89 56.81
C ASN A 654 -16.02 47.38 57.79
N LEU A 655 -15.66 47.33 59.07
CA LEU A 655 -16.50 46.79 60.14
C LEU A 655 -17.45 47.86 60.67
N ASP A 656 -18.72 47.52 60.81
CA ASP A 656 -19.74 48.30 61.49
C ASP A 656 -19.49 48.31 63.01
N ARG A 657 -20.08 49.27 63.73
CA ARG A 657 -19.93 49.42 65.18
C ARG A 657 -20.64 48.30 65.94
N GLY A 658 -19.97 47.68 66.91
CA GLY A 658 -20.55 46.69 67.84
C GLY A 658 -21.28 45.52 67.18
N SER A 659 -20.92 45.18 65.94
CA SER A 659 -21.66 44.29 65.06
C SER A 659 -21.05 42.89 65.01
N LEU A 660 -21.89 41.86 64.87
CA LEU A 660 -21.46 40.46 64.86
C LEU A 660 -20.95 40.05 63.48
N TYR A 661 -19.78 39.45 63.44
CA TYR A 661 -19.11 38.94 62.25
C TYR A 661 -18.84 37.44 62.37
N THR A 662 -19.06 36.71 61.27
CA THR A 662 -18.80 35.28 61.13
C THR A 662 -17.54 35.06 60.30
N VAL A 663 -16.58 34.33 60.86
CA VAL A 663 -15.32 33.92 60.26
C VAL A 663 -15.45 32.46 59.84
N ASN A 664 -15.42 32.19 58.54
CA ASN A 664 -15.40 30.85 57.96
C ASN A 664 -14.01 30.55 57.41
N VAL A 665 -13.38 29.48 57.90
CA VAL A 665 -12.04 29.05 57.50
C VAL A 665 -12.13 27.73 56.74
N TYR A 666 -11.59 27.71 55.53
CA TYR A 666 -11.58 26.56 54.62
C TYR A 666 -10.14 26.17 54.33
N THR A 667 -9.84 24.88 54.29
CA THR A 667 -8.64 24.35 53.62
C THR A 667 -8.95 24.09 52.14
N ILE A 668 -7.92 24.22 51.31
CA ILE A 668 -7.95 23.97 49.88
C ILE A 668 -6.72 23.12 49.54
N ASP A 669 -6.94 22.01 48.86
CA ASP A 669 -5.88 21.09 48.41
C ASP A 669 -5.17 21.60 47.13
N PRO A 670 -4.14 20.90 46.62
CA PRO A 670 -3.49 21.27 45.37
C PRO A 670 -4.35 21.13 44.11
N ALA A 671 -5.49 20.42 44.17
CA ALA A 671 -6.44 20.26 43.08
C ALA A 671 -7.51 21.38 43.03
N GLY A 672 -7.67 22.10 44.14
CA GLY A 672 -8.64 23.18 44.31
C GLY A 672 -9.91 22.77 45.05
N ASN A 673 -10.03 21.54 45.59
CA ASN A 673 -11.21 21.14 46.34
C ASN A 673 -11.24 21.85 47.70
N LEU A 674 -12.44 22.25 48.14
CA LEU A 674 -12.68 22.97 49.39
C LEU A 674 -13.13 22.02 50.50
N SER A 675 -12.58 22.18 51.70
CA SER A 675 -13.10 21.54 52.90
C SER A 675 -14.49 22.05 53.28
N THR A 676 -15.14 21.38 54.23
CA THR A 676 -16.19 22.03 55.04
C THR A 676 -15.64 23.25 55.78
N ALA A 677 -16.48 24.25 56.05
CA ALA A 677 -16.08 25.44 56.79
C ALA A 677 -15.87 25.14 58.29
N ALA A 678 -14.76 25.57 58.87
CA ALA A 678 -14.65 25.77 60.30
C ALA A 678 -15.11 27.20 60.63
N THR A 679 -16.11 27.35 61.50
CA THR A 679 -16.79 28.62 61.73
C THR A 679 -16.57 29.14 63.16
N SER A 680 -16.32 30.44 63.29
CA SER A 680 -16.29 31.16 64.58
C SER A 680 -16.86 32.57 64.40
N THR A 681 -17.14 33.29 65.50
CA THR A 681 -17.75 34.61 65.45
C THR A 681 -17.07 35.59 66.39
N PHE A 682 -16.97 36.86 66.00
CA PHE A 682 -16.56 37.96 66.88
C PHE A 682 -17.47 39.17 66.72
N THR A 683 -17.60 39.97 67.78
CA THR A 683 -18.25 41.29 67.72
C THR A 683 -17.17 42.35 67.51
N SER A 684 -17.36 43.27 66.57
CA SER A 684 -16.45 44.41 66.40
C SER A 684 -16.46 45.33 67.63
N PHE A 685 -15.45 46.19 67.75
CA PHE A 685 -15.39 47.19 68.82
C PHE A 685 -16.61 48.14 68.80
N ALA A 686 -16.91 48.76 69.93
CA ALA A 686 -17.85 49.86 70.04
C ALA A 686 -17.35 50.82 71.12
N CYS A 687 -17.40 52.13 70.84
CA CYS A 687 -17.19 53.14 71.87
C CYS A 687 -18.30 53.06 72.93
N PRO A 688 -18.03 53.47 74.20
CA PRO A 688 -19.07 53.61 75.21
C PRO A 688 -20.21 54.54 74.75
N ASN A 689 -21.39 54.36 75.35
CA ASN A 689 -22.55 55.23 75.08
C ASN A 689 -22.18 56.70 75.29
N ASN A 690 -22.59 57.55 74.35
CA ASN A 690 -22.23 58.98 74.28
C ASN A 690 -20.71 59.23 74.12
N PHE A 691 -19.99 58.37 73.39
CA PHE A 691 -18.65 58.66 72.88
C PHE A 691 -18.55 58.30 71.39
N LEU A 692 -17.90 59.16 70.61
CA LEU A 692 -17.60 59.00 69.19
C LEU A 692 -16.20 58.44 69.01
N TYR A 693 -15.99 57.59 68.02
CA TYR A 693 -14.66 57.07 67.71
C TYR A 693 -13.79 58.08 66.97
N VAL A 694 -12.51 58.15 67.34
CA VAL A 694 -11.48 58.98 66.72
C VAL A 694 -10.25 58.13 66.43
N TYR A 695 -9.74 58.23 65.20
CA TYR A 695 -8.45 57.68 64.84
C TYR A 695 -7.77 58.54 63.77
N ASP A 696 -6.60 59.08 64.11
CA ASP A 696 -5.67 59.72 63.19
C ASP A 696 -4.25 59.39 63.64
N ALA A 697 -3.64 58.42 62.97
CA ALA A 697 -2.30 57.92 63.28
C ALA A 697 -1.20 59.00 63.24
N THR A 698 -1.46 60.15 62.59
CA THR A 698 -0.53 61.29 62.52
C THR A 698 -0.31 61.94 63.88
N TYR A 699 -1.35 61.99 64.71
CA TYR A 699 -1.33 62.69 65.99
C TYR A 699 -1.62 61.74 67.18
N ALA A 700 -2.51 60.76 67.02
CA ALA A 700 -2.86 59.76 68.03
C ALA A 700 -2.64 58.33 67.46
N PRO A 701 -1.54 57.64 67.83
CA PRO A 701 -1.20 56.34 67.22
C PRO A 701 -2.15 55.21 67.62
N THR A 702 -2.85 55.37 68.75
CA THR A 702 -3.93 54.49 69.21
C THR A 702 -5.28 55.19 69.03
N PRO A 703 -6.31 54.48 68.55
CA PRO A 703 -7.66 55.03 68.48
C PRO A 703 -8.21 55.25 69.89
N PHE A 704 -9.06 56.25 70.02
CA PHE A 704 -9.74 56.61 71.26
C PHE A 704 -11.19 56.98 70.95
N CYS A 705 -11.99 57.17 71.99
CA CYS A 705 -13.34 57.70 71.82
C CYS A 705 -13.45 59.06 72.53
N ILE A 706 -14.17 60.03 71.96
CA ILE A 706 -14.37 61.38 72.52
C ILE A 706 -15.86 61.66 72.76
N ALA A 707 -16.21 62.33 73.85
CA ALA A 707 -17.59 62.74 74.10
C ALA A 707 -18.09 63.70 72.99
N PRO A 708 -19.31 63.52 72.45
CA PRO A 708 -19.88 64.36 71.40
C PRO A 708 -20.16 65.78 71.90
N VAL A 709 -20.46 65.92 73.20
CA VAL A 709 -20.77 67.17 73.89
C VAL A 709 -19.85 67.36 75.10
N GLU A 710 -19.80 68.59 75.61
CA GLU A 710 -19.09 68.88 76.87
C GLU A 710 -19.84 68.34 78.10
N ALA A 711 -19.06 68.03 79.13
CA ALA A 711 -19.50 67.64 80.46
C ALA A 711 -20.30 68.78 81.15
N ARG A 712 -21.41 68.41 81.82
CA ARG A 712 -22.24 69.28 82.66
C ARG A 712 -22.61 68.59 83.98
N GLY A 713 -22.93 69.36 85.02
CA GLY A 713 -23.23 68.86 86.38
C GLY A 713 -22.10 69.08 87.40
N PRO A 714 -22.15 68.46 88.59
CA PRO A 714 -21.08 68.55 89.58
C PRO A 714 -19.87 67.68 89.18
N VAL A 715 -18.67 68.07 89.63
CA VAL A 715 -17.41 67.34 89.33
C VAL A 715 -17.42 65.87 89.74
N THR A 716 -18.28 65.44 90.66
CA THR A 716 -18.39 64.04 91.14
C THR A 716 -19.43 63.21 90.37
N ALA A 717 -20.24 63.80 89.49
CA ALA A 717 -21.27 63.12 88.72
C ALA A 717 -21.51 63.80 87.37
N VAL A 718 -20.51 63.70 86.49
CA VAL A 718 -20.52 64.29 85.14
C VAL A 718 -21.63 63.69 84.26
N ARG A 719 -22.32 64.55 83.50
CA ARG A 719 -23.33 64.17 82.50
C ARG A 719 -23.02 64.78 81.14
N PHE A 720 -23.32 64.02 80.09
CA PHE A 720 -23.29 64.47 78.70
C PHE A 720 -24.73 64.67 78.22
N ASP A 721 -25.32 65.82 78.57
CA ASP A 721 -26.70 66.15 78.21
C ASP A 721 -26.73 67.17 77.06
N SER A 722 -27.71 67.01 76.17
CA SER A 722 -27.98 67.89 75.03
C SER A 722 -29.15 68.85 75.30
N GLY A 723 -29.75 68.81 76.50
CA GLY A 723 -30.87 69.63 76.94
C GLY A 723 -30.54 71.04 77.48
N SER A 724 -31.62 71.74 77.86
CA SER A 724 -31.65 73.15 78.25
C SER A 724 -30.82 73.51 79.50
N TYR A 725 -30.42 74.79 79.61
CA TYR A 725 -29.48 75.38 80.59
C TYR A 725 -29.91 75.37 82.08
N THR A 726 -30.65 74.38 82.58
CA THR A 726 -31.07 74.36 83.99
C THR A 726 -29.95 73.98 84.98
N THR A 727 -28.81 73.50 84.48
CA THR A 727 -27.60 73.26 85.28
C THR A 727 -26.43 74.04 84.71
N ALA A 728 -25.69 74.75 85.57
CA ALA A 728 -24.47 75.46 85.18
C ALA A 728 -23.42 74.50 84.57
N PRO A 729 -22.59 74.98 83.63
CA PRO A 729 -21.39 74.27 83.18
C PRO A 729 -20.45 73.92 84.36
N ILE A 730 -19.62 72.89 84.19
CA ILE A 730 -18.75 72.45 85.28
C ILE A 730 -17.53 73.37 85.40
N GLU A 731 -17.59 74.32 86.32
CA GLU A 731 -16.43 75.09 86.76
C GLU A 731 -15.47 74.18 87.55
N ALA A 732 -14.57 73.51 86.83
CA ALA A 732 -13.54 72.64 87.38
C ALA A 732 -12.15 73.11 86.96
N SER A 733 -11.25 73.29 87.93
CA SER A 733 -9.83 73.41 87.61
C SER A 733 -9.30 72.11 86.97
N TYR A 734 -8.23 72.20 86.18
CA TYR A 734 -7.55 71.04 85.60
C TYR A 734 -7.28 69.93 86.64
N ASN A 735 -6.87 70.32 87.85
CA ASN A 735 -6.61 69.38 88.95
C ASN A 735 -7.88 68.70 89.47
N GLN A 736 -9.06 69.34 89.43
CA GLN A 736 -10.33 68.74 89.82
C GLN A 736 -10.93 67.87 88.71
N ALA A 737 -10.68 68.22 87.45
CA ALA A 737 -11.14 67.46 86.29
C ALA A 737 -10.33 66.16 86.04
N THR A 738 -9.11 66.06 86.59
CA THR A 738 -8.19 64.90 86.46
C THR A 738 -8.09 64.04 87.71
N GLN A 739 -8.61 64.48 88.86
CA GLN A 739 -8.55 63.73 90.12
C GLN A 739 -9.39 62.44 90.08
N THR A 740 -8.90 61.40 90.77
CA THR A 740 -9.59 60.11 90.84
C THR A 740 -10.90 60.24 91.61
N GLY A 741 -12.02 59.86 91.00
CA GLY A 741 -13.37 60.05 91.56
C GLY A 741 -14.03 61.38 91.22
N SER A 742 -13.39 62.24 90.42
CA SER A 742 -13.97 63.48 89.89
C SER A 742 -13.68 63.67 88.39
N GLY A 743 -14.30 64.67 87.78
CA GLY A 743 -14.16 64.97 86.35
C GLY A 743 -14.52 63.78 85.46
N CYS A 744 -13.75 63.58 84.40
CA CYS A 744 -13.95 62.46 83.47
C CYS A 744 -13.79 61.09 84.14
N LYS A 745 -12.94 60.97 85.18
CA LYS A 745 -12.74 59.73 85.94
C LYS A 745 -13.99 59.33 86.76
N SER A 746 -14.97 60.22 86.94
CA SER A 746 -16.24 59.89 87.62
C SER A 746 -17.18 59.00 86.78
N LEU A 747 -16.97 58.90 85.46
CA LEU A 747 -17.80 58.10 84.55
C LEU A 747 -17.66 56.59 84.79
N SER A 748 -16.47 56.14 85.21
CA SER A 748 -16.23 54.82 85.78
C SER A 748 -14.86 54.79 86.46
N PRO A 749 -14.76 54.44 87.75
CA PRO A 749 -13.47 54.31 88.44
C PRO A 749 -12.55 53.20 87.89
N ALA A 750 -13.10 52.28 87.10
CA ALA A 750 -12.40 51.10 86.57
C ALA A 750 -12.13 51.18 85.05
N ALA A 751 -12.47 52.29 84.39
CA ALA A 751 -12.34 52.44 82.95
C ALA A 751 -11.50 53.67 82.58
N ASN A 752 -10.86 53.63 81.41
CA ASN A 752 -9.87 54.63 81.00
C ASN A 752 -10.52 55.92 80.46
N TYR A 753 -11.45 56.52 81.20
CA TYR A 753 -11.96 57.85 80.89
C TYR A 753 -10.94 58.91 81.33
N ASP A 754 -10.68 59.94 80.52
CA ASP A 754 -9.75 61.01 80.88
C ASP A 754 -10.11 62.34 80.21
N LEU A 755 -9.36 63.41 80.50
CA LEU A 755 -9.34 64.58 79.63
C LEU A 755 -8.56 64.28 78.34
N PRO A 756 -9.02 64.73 77.15
CA PRO A 756 -8.27 64.60 75.91
C PRO A 756 -6.90 65.27 76.04
N THR A 757 -5.86 64.50 75.72
CA THR A 757 -4.48 64.98 75.64
C THR A 757 -4.31 65.94 74.46
N HIS A 758 -3.18 66.65 74.41
CA HIS A 758 -2.87 67.54 73.28
C HIS A 758 -2.83 66.79 71.94
N ALA A 759 -2.29 65.58 71.92
CA ALA A 759 -2.22 64.70 70.75
C ALA A 759 -3.63 64.35 70.22
N GLU A 760 -4.54 63.99 71.12
CA GLU A 760 -5.93 63.64 70.81
C GLU A 760 -6.75 64.85 70.35
N TRP A 761 -6.53 66.01 70.96
CA TRP A 761 -7.09 67.27 70.48
C TRP A 761 -6.66 67.59 69.05
N ASN A 762 -5.37 67.42 68.74
CA ASN A 762 -4.84 67.63 67.39
C ASN A 762 -5.41 66.60 66.39
N ALA A 763 -5.60 65.33 66.80
CA ALA A 763 -6.26 64.32 65.98
C ALA A 763 -7.70 64.73 65.63
N VAL A 764 -8.51 65.13 66.62
CA VAL A 764 -9.89 65.61 66.39
C VAL A 764 -9.91 66.84 65.50
N ALA A 765 -9.05 67.84 65.80
CA ALA A 765 -8.97 69.07 65.01
C ALA A 765 -8.55 68.81 63.55
N ASN A 766 -7.57 67.93 63.32
CA ASN A 766 -7.12 67.57 61.97
C ASN A 766 -8.20 66.79 61.21
N ILE A 767 -8.92 65.87 61.87
CA ILE A 767 -10.06 65.17 61.27
C ILE A 767 -11.18 66.16 60.90
N ILE A 768 -11.52 67.11 61.76
CA ILE A 768 -12.53 68.15 61.43
C ILE A 768 -12.04 68.99 60.26
N ALA A 769 -10.79 69.45 60.30
CA ALA A 769 -10.24 70.38 59.32
C ALA A 769 -10.04 69.76 57.93
N SER A 770 -9.58 68.51 57.87
CA SER A 770 -9.38 67.76 56.62
C SER A 770 -10.67 67.37 55.90
N ARG A 771 -11.83 67.48 56.57
CA ARG A 771 -13.14 67.12 56.04
C ARG A 771 -13.86 68.30 55.41
N GLY A 772 -14.01 68.27 54.09
CA GLY A 772 -14.68 69.30 53.30
C GLY A 772 -16.11 69.62 53.76
N ASP A 773 -16.86 68.62 54.22
CA ASP A 773 -18.24 68.71 54.70
C ASP A 773 -18.41 69.49 56.01
N ASN A 774 -17.33 69.75 56.75
CA ASN A 774 -17.33 70.67 57.88
C ASN A 774 -17.25 72.16 57.47
N TRP A 775 -17.11 72.45 56.17
CA TRP A 775 -16.91 73.79 55.63
C TRP A 775 -17.98 74.15 54.59
N MET A 776 -18.40 75.42 54.55
CA MET A 776 -19.52 75.95 53.73
C MET A 776 -19.41 75.72 52.21
N ARG A 777 -18.28 75.22 51.71
CA ARG A 777 -18.00 75.04 50.28
C ARG A 777 -17.30 73.72 49.93
N GLY A 778 -17.18 72.78 50.87
CA GLY A 778 -16.50 71.50 50.60
C GLY A 778 -14.97 71.54 50.53
N THR A 779 -14.35 72.72 50.69
CA THR A 779 -12.91 72.93 50.42
C THR A 779 -12.14 73.34 51.67
N VAL A 780 -11.19 72.50 52.08
CA VAL A 780 -10.24 72.75 53.17
C VAL A 780 -9.35 73.97 52.85
N GLY A 781 -9.25 74.93 53.78
CA GLY A 781 -8.36 76.09 53.64
C GLY A 781 -8.82 77.19 52.66
N GLY A 782 -10.05 77.10 52.13
CA GLY A 782 -10.66 78.19 51.36
C GLY A 782 -10.95 79.44 52.20
N SER A 783 -11.20 80.58 51.55
CA SER A 783 -11.44 81.87 52.22
C SER A 783 -12.66 81.86 53.16
N LEU A 784 -12.40 81.59 54.45
CA LEU A 784 -13.21 81.89 55.65
C LEU A 784 -14.72 82.03 55.43
N THR A 785 -15.42 80.90 55.38
CA THR A 785 -16.79 80.77 55.92
C THR A 785 -16.95 79.37 56.51
N THR A 786 -16.92 79.30 57.83
CA THR A 786 -17.72 78.34 58.59
C THR A 786 -19.17 78.81 58.64
N ASN A 787 -20.06 77.96 59.12
CA ASN A 787 -21.50 78.12 58.95
C ASN A 787 -22.09 79.22 59.84
N TYR A 788 -22.38 80.39 59.27
CA TYR A 788 -22.99 81.53 59.98
C TYR A 788 -23.78 82.45 59.04
N VAL A 789 -25.06 82.66 59.38
CA VAL A 789 -25.97 83.55 58.64
C VAL A 789 -26.06 84.89 59.34
N TYR A 790 -25.57 85.96 58.69
CA TYR A 790 -25.70 87.33 59.19
C TYR A 790 -26.97 88.00 58.62
N LEU A 791 -28.13 87.78 59.26
CA LEU A 791 -29.41 88.38 58.86
C LEU A 791 -29.46 89.89 59.20
N GLY A 792 -28.89 90.72 58.32
CA GLY A 792 -28.84 92.17 58.51
C GLY A 792 -28.96 93.03 57.25
N VAL A 793 -29.10 92.43 56.05
CA VAL A 793 -29.23 93.18 54.78
C VAL A 793 -30.39 92.62 53.96
N THR A 794 -31.37 93.46 53.69
CA THR A 794 -32.50 93.14 52.81
C THR A 794 -32.05 93.09 51.36
N GLY A 795 -31.71 91.89 50.85
CA GLY A 795 -31.40 91.70 49.42
C GLY A 795 -30.32 90.67 49.12
N ALA A 796 -30.49 89.42 49.54
CA ALA A 796 -29.75 88.29 48.98
C ALA A 796 -30.71 87.13 48.68
N SER A 797 -30.89 86.81 47.40
CA SER A 797 -31.81 85.77 46.92
C SER A 797 -31.19 84.37 47.03
N SER A 798 -32.03 83.41 47.43
CA SER A 798 -31.89 81.95 47.30
C SER A 798 -30.86 81.42 46.28
N GLY A 799 -29.88 80.65 46.75
CA GLY A 799 -28.98 79.86 45.89
C GLY A 799 -27.97 78.99 46.67
N SER A 800 -28.13 77.67 46.58
CA SER A 800 -27.16 76.59 46.89
C SER A 800 -26.53 76.49 48.31
N GLY A 801 -26.87 75.43 49.05
CA GLY A 801 -25.84 74.54 49.63
C GLY A 801 -25.47 74.65 51.12
N GLU A 802 -26.31 75.23 51.98
CA GLU A 802 -26.01 75.42 53.41
C GLU A 802 -26.06 74.11 54.25
N PRO A 803 -25.07 73.82 55.13
CA PRO A 803 -25.19 72.77 56.15
C PRO A 803 -26.16 73.16 57.29
N ILE A 804 -26.70 72.16 58.00
CA ILE A 804 -27.87 72.31 58.87
C ILE A 804 -27.55 72.99 60.22
N VAL A 805 -28.27 74.08 60.54
CA VAL A 805 -28.51 74.54 61.92
C VAL A 805 -29.64 73.69 62.50
N VAL A 806 -29.42 73.01 63.64
CA VAL A 806 -30.46 72.19 64.29
C VAL A 806 -31.10 72.94 65.46
N GLY A 807 -32.16 73.69 65.16
CA GLY A 807 -32.95 74.54 66.08
C GLY A 807 -32.48 76.00 66.04
N SER A 808 -33.34 77.03 65.91
CA SER A 808 -34.82 77.06 66.05
C SER A 808 -35.54 78.01 65.04
N PRO A 809 -36.84 77.80 64.77
CA PRO A 809 -37.68 78.75 64.03
C PRO A 809 -38.23 79.85 64.97
N CYS A 810 -38.25 81.13 64.53
CA CYS A 810 -39.21 82.13 65.03
C CYS A 810 -39.17 83.47 64.24
N TYR A 811 -40.13 83.66 63.33
CA TYR A 811 -40.64 84.99 62.94
C TYR A 811 -42.12 84.83 62.54
N PRO A 812 -43.05 85.74 62.90
CA PRO A 812 -42.93 86.91 63.79
C PRO A 812 -43.68 86.72 65.13
N GLY A 813 -42.98 86.81 66.26
CA GLY A 813 -43.62 86.91 67.58
C GLY A 813 -42.78 86.38 68.74
N THR A 814 -42.28 87.30 69.59
CA THR A 814 -41.77 87.04 70.95
C THR A 814 -40.99 85.74 71.17
N CYS A 815 -39.68 85.76 70.91
CA CYS A 815 -38.80 84.61 71.09
C CYS A 815 -38.64 84.21 72.58
N GLY A 816 -38.97 82.96 72.91
CA GLY A 816 -38.44 82.27 74.09
C GLY A 816 -37.06 81.67 73.81
N SER A 817 -36.22 81.55 74.84
CA SER A 817 -34.80 81.20 74.70
C SER A 817 -34.52 79.74 74.29
N THR A 818 -33.98 79.54 73.09
CA THR A 818 -33.21 78.34 72.69
C THR A 818 -31.93 78.77 71.96
N PRO A 819 -30.74 78.25 72.29
CA PRO A 819 -29.51 78.59 71.59
C PRO A 819 -29.39 77.86 70.25
N ASP A 820 -28.86 78.53 69.23
CA ASP A 820 -28.37 77.87 68.03
C ASP A 820 -27.16 76.99 68.37
N ARG A 821 -27.10 75.76 67.83
CA ARG A 821 -25.97 74.83 68.06
C ARG A 821 -25.20 74.55 66.77
N ARG A 822 -23.88 74.60 66.84
CA ARG A 822 -22.97 74.18 65.76
C ARG A 822 -22.50 72.75 65.98
N VAL A 823 -22.36 72.02 64.87
CA VAL A 823 -21.89 70.64 64.84
C VAL A 823 -20.82 70.44 63.78
N HIS A 824 -19.87 69.55 64.06
CA HIS A 824 -18.87 69.02 63.15
C HIS A 824 -19.08 67.52 62.99
N TYR A 825 -18.70 66.99 61.84
CA TYR A 825 -18.78 65.57 61.52
C TYR A 825 -17.39 64.95 61.54
N LEU A 826 -17.24 63.87 62.31
CA LEU A 826 -16.13 62.93 62.20
C LEU A 826 -16.50 61.80 61.23
N PRO A 827 -15.52 61.08 60.65
CA PRO A 827 -15.77 59.99 59.70
C PRO A 827 -16.78 58.97 60.19
N ALA A 828 -17.56 58.45 59.23
CA ALA A 828 -18.36 57.26 59.40
C ALA A 828 -17.47 56.04 59.73
N ILE A 829 -18.08 55.05 60.37
CA ILE A 829 -17.48 53.75 60.65
C ILE A 829 -18.35 52.68 60.00
N GLY A 830 -17.74 51.78 59.23
CA GLY A 830 -18.48 50.75 58.51
C GLY A 830 -19.36 51.35 57.41
N SER A 831 -20.63 50.98 57.44
CA SER A 831 -21.73 51.51 56.64
C SER A 831 -22.53 52.63 57.35
N GLY A 832 -22.13 53.01 58.57
CA GLY A 832 -22.87 53.95 59.41
C GLY A 832 -22.88 55.39 58.90
N ALA A 833 -23.77 56.21 59.47
CA ALA A 833 -23.75 57.66 59.28
C ALA A 833 -22.48 58.31 59.88
N LEU A 834 -22.21 59.54 59.46
CA LEU A 834 -21.16 60.38 60.06
C LEU A 834 -21.41 60.60 61.56
N GLN A 835 -20.33 60.85 62.31
CA GLN A 835 -20.40 60.98 63.76
C GLN A 835 -20.49 62.47 64.15
N GLU A 836 -21.62 62.88 64.75
CA GLU A 836 -21.89 64.27 65.14
C GLU A 836 -21.19 64.69 66.45
N LEU A 837 -20.30 65.68 66.34
CA LEU A 837 -19.56 66.31 67.43
C LEU A 837 -20.04 67.76 67.58
N TRP A 838 -20.48 68.18 68.78
CA TRP A 838 -20.88 69.57 69.03
C TRP A 838 -19.67 70.49 69.19
N ASP A 839 -19.86 71.77 68.87
CA ASP A 839 -18.90 72.87 69.04
C ASP A 839 -18.45 73.06 70.51
N PHE A 840 -17.29 73.70 70.70
CA PHE A 840 -16.54 73.81 71.96
C PHE A 840 -16.96 75.05 72.77
N SER A 841 -18.27 75.15 73.04
CA SER A 841 -18.97 76.32 73.58
C SER A 841 -18.46 76.80 74.94
N GLY A 842 -17.37 77.57 74.93
CA GLY A 842 -16.73 78.16 76.10
C GLY A 842 -15.20 78.24 76.01
N ASN A 843 -14.57 77.44 75.13
CA ASN A 843 -13.10 77.31 75.03
C ASN A 843 -12.52 77.67 73.64
N MET A 844 -13.35 78.11 72.69
CA MET A 844 -12.95 78.54 71.33
C MET A 844 -13.77 79.77 70.90
N TYR A 845 -13.15 80.67 70.13
CA TYR A 845 -13.86 81.74 69.42
C TYR A 845 -13.48 81.72 67.93
N GLU A 846 -14.50 81.58 67.09
CA GLU A 846 -14.38 81.55 65.64
C GLU A 846 -14.48 82.96 65.04
N LEU A 847 -13.82 83.20 63.90
CA LEU A 847 -13.82 84.50 63.23
C LEU A 847 -14.29 84.45 61.79
N GLN A 848 -15.12 85.43 61.46
CA GLN A 848 -15.69 85.65 60.15
C GLN A 848 -15.18 86.98 59.57
N LYS A 849 -15.04 87.03 58.25
CA LYS A 849 -14.69 88.24 57.52
C LYS A 849 -15.97 88.94 57.02
N GLY A 850 -16.26 90.13 57.55
CA GLY A 850 -17.31 91.00 57.02
C GLY A 850 -16.99 91.47 55.60
N ALA A 851 -18.01 91.62 54.75
CA ALA A 851 -17.86 91.78 53.31
C ALA A 851 -17.67 93.23 52.80
N ASP A 852 -17.69 94.25 53.68
CA ASP A 852 -17.79 95.65 53.26
C ASP A 852 -16.63 96.54 53.77
N THR A 853 -15.59 96.68 52.94
CA THR A 853 -15.03 97.97 52.48
C THR A 853 -13.70 97.76 51.73
N THR A 854 -13.48 98.52 50.66
CA THR A 854 -12.37 98.33 49.71
C THR A 854 -11.25 99.37 49.86
N ARG A 855 -10.17 99.05 50.59
CA ARG A 855 -8.79 99.48 50.27
C ARG A 855 -7.79 98.42 50.72
N TYR A 856 -6.82 98.13 49.87
CA TYR A 856 -5.77 97.14 50.11
C TYR A 856 -4.47 97.86 50.49
N GLU A 857 -4.04 97.76 51.74
CA GLU A 857 -2.66 98.07 52.13
C GLU A 857 -2.06 96.90 52.91
N THR A 858 -0.87 96.48 52.47
CA THR A 858 -0.11 95.37 53.05
C THR A 858 0.47 95.77 54.41
N LEU A 859 -0.13 95.30 55.50
CA LEU A 859 0.50 95.31 56.82
C LEU A 859 1.17 93.96 57.09
N ASN A 860 2.49 94.00 57.17
CA ASN A 860 3.33 92.85 57.48
C ASN A 860 3.02 92.28 58.87
N TYR A 861 2.92 90.96 58.98
CA TYR A 861 2.87 90.25 60.26
C TYR A 861 4.26 90.25 60.93
N SER A 862 4.62 91.34 61.58
CA SER A 862 5.79 91.40 62.47
C SER A 862 5.36 91.36 63.94
N VAL A 863 5.29 90.15 64.50
CA VAL A 863 5.42 89.93 65.94
C VAL A 863 6.72 89.15 66.14
N GLY A 864 7.57 89.65 67.04
CA GLY A 864 8.96 89.24 67.13
C GLY A 864 9.18 87.76 67.49
N ASN A 865 10.36 87.29 67.06
CA ASN A 865 10.98 86.05 67.47
C ASN A 865 10.97 85.94 69.02
N PRO A 866 10.26 84.98 69.65
CA PRO A 866 10.46 84.71 71.06
C PRO A 866 11.87 84.13 71.20
N ILE A 867 12.76 84.85 71.90
CA ILE A 867 14.10 84.38 72.18
C ILE A 867 14.00 83.04 72.89
N ALA A 868 14.68 82.03 72.36
CA ALA A 868 14.68 80.70 72.96
C ALA A 868 15.18 80.75 74.41
N GLY A 869 14.36 80.30 75.36
CA GLY A 869 14.79 80.07 76.75
C GLY A 869 13.89 80.58 77.88
N LEU A 870 12.85 81.38 77.63
CA LEU A 870 12.07 82.02 78.71
C LEU A 870 10.54 81.82 78.59
N LEU A 871 10.07 80.67 79.08
CA LEU A 871 8.70 80.43 79.52
C LEU A 871 8.74 79.64 80.85
N GLN A 872 8.11 80.17 81.91
CA GLN A 872 7.99 79.49 83.20
C GLN A 872 6.54 79.45 83.67
N ASN A 873 6.12 78.25 84.08
CA ASN A 873 4.93 78.00 84.90
C ASN A 873 5.39 77.48 86.27
N THR A 874 4.59 77.72 87.32
CA THR A 874 5.02 77.68 88.73
C THR A 874 5.49 76.31 89.28
N HIS A 875 5.52 75.25 88.46
CA HIS A 875 5.97 73.90 88.86
C HIS A 875 6.85 73.16 87.82
N GLY A 876 7.85 73.85 87.24
CA GLY A 876 9.18 73.25 87.04
C GLY A 876 9.40 72.15 85.99
N GLY A 877 8.60 72.06 84.92
CA GLY A 877 8.85 71.13 83.80
C GLY A 877 8.97 71.85 82.44
N THR A 878 10.05 71.60 81.69
CA THR A 878 10.32 72.22 80.39
C THR A 878 9.65 71.45 79.25
N GLN A 879 8.98 72.16 78.31
CA GLN A 879 8.53 71.58 77.04
C GLN A 879 8.75 72.54 75.87
N SER A 880 9.13 72.00 74.71
CA SER A 880 9.50 72.76 73.52
C SER A 880 8.47 72.56 72.40
N CYS A 881 7.85 73.65 71.93
CA CYS A 881 7.09 73.64 70.68
C CYS A 881 8.08 73.78 69.51
N SER A 882 8.19 72.74 68.66
CA SER A 882 9.09 72.75 67.49
C SER A 882 8.44 73.37 66.25
N VAL A 883 9.26 74.08 65.47
CA VAL A 883 8.88 74.78 64.24
C VAL A 883 9.14 73.89 63.03
N LEU A 884 8.09 73.55 62.26
CA LEU A 884 8.24 72.89 60.96
C LEU A 884 8.15 73.93 59.83
N SER A 885 9.30 74.50 59.46
CA SER A 885 9.50 75.41 58.32
C SER A 885 8.89 76.83 58.46
N PRO A 886 9.45 77.88 57.80
CA PRO A 886 8.98 79.26 57.96
C PRO A 886 7.61 79.60 57.34
N ASN A 887 7.06 78.75 56.47
CA ASN A 887 6.01 79.15 55.50
C ASN A 887 4.70 78.33 55.55
N ILE A 888 4.43 77.54 56.59
CA ILE A 888 3.12 76.88 56.78
C ILE A 888 2.66 77.02 58.24
N PHE A 889 1.44 77.51 58.43
CA PHE A 889 0.69 77.63 59.69
C PHE A 889 -0.69 76.96 59.48
N PRO A 890 -1.36 76.42 60.51
CA PRO A 890 -1.23 76.79 61.93
C PRO A 890 -0.59 75.72 62.84
N TYR A 891 -0.10 76.24 63.97
CA TYR A 891 0.37 75.45 65.11
C TYR A 891 -0.82 75.15 66.01
N TYR A 892 -0.84 73.95 66.57
CA TYR A 892 -1.73 73.60 67.67
C TYR A 892 -0.88 73.49 68.93
N CYS A 893 -1.26 74.21 70.00
CA CYS A 893 -0.63 74.11 71.31
C CYS A 893 -1.74 73.86 72.35
N GLY A 894 -1.58 72.83 73.19
CA GLY A 894 -2.50 72.53 74.28
C GLY A 894 -2.43 73.53 75.43
N PHE A 895 -3.35 73.38 76.40
CA PHE A 895 -3.53 74.29 77.54
C PHE A 895 -2.24 74.55 78.35
N GLY A 896 -1.92 75.83 78.57
CA GLY A 896 -0.85 76.28 79.48
C GLY A 896 -0.78 77.81 79.59
N SER A 897 -0.55 78.34 80.79
CA SER A 897 -0.49 79.80 81.02
C SER A 897 0.87 80.42 80.64
N ILE A 898 0.93 81.74 80.44
CA ILE A 898 2.18 82.53 80.31
C ILE A 898 2.13 83.69 81.32
N ASN A 899 3.29 84.14 81.83
CA ASN A 899 3.39 85.28 82.75
C ASN A 899 4.42 86.32 82.27
N PHE A 900 4.20 87.60 82.55
CA PHE A 900 5.14 88.69 82.24
C PHE A 900 5.36 89.57 83.48
N ASN A 901 6.57 90.13 83.63
CA ASN A 901 6.94 91.00 84.75
C ASN A 901 7.04 92.46 84.28
N CYS A 902 6.39 93.40 84.97
CA CYS A 902 6.19 94.77 84.47
C CYS A 902 7.39 95.72 84.63
N SER A 903 8.47 95.30 85.31
CA SER A 903 9.63 96.16 85.60
C SER A 903 10.54 96.46 84.39
N GLU A 904 10.36 95.75 83.27
CA GLU A 904 11.28 95.80 82.11
C GLU A 904 10.63 96.36 80.82
N LEU A 905 9.37 96.81 80.90
CA LEU A 905 8.60 97.34 79.76
C LEU A 905 8.44 98.87 79.84
N SER A 906 9.53 99.60 79.61
CA SER A 906 9.58 101.06 79.78
C SER A 906 8.75 101.90 78.79
N ASN A 907 8.24 101.31 77.70
CA ASN A 907 7.60 102.03 76.58
C ASN A 907 6.12 101.68 76.35
N VAL A 908 5.41 101.08 77.32
CA VAL A 908 3.97 100.78 77.22
C VAL A 908 3.20 101.59 78.27
N ALA A 909 2.23 102.40 77.83
CA ALA A 909 1.48 103.35 78.66
C ALA A 909 0.56 102.74 79.75
N ALA A 910 0.62 101.41 79.96
CA ALA A 910 -0.14 100.70 80.98
C ALA A 910 0.55 100.66 82.37
N CYS A 911 1.77 101.18 82.49
CA CYS A 911 2.58 101.11 83.73
C CYS A 911 2.83 102.46 84.43
N SER A 912 2.29 103.58 83.95
CA SER A 912 2.42 104.91 84.58
C SER A 912 1.15 105.31 85.33
N GLY A 913 1.18 105.28 86.67
CA GLY A 913 -0.01 105.51 87.48
C GLY A 913 -0.40 106.99 87.64
N THR A 914 -1.57 107.37 87.11
CA THR A 914 -2.45 108.45 87.64
C THR A 914 -3.89 108.34 87.10
N GLN A 915 -4.50 107.14 87.13
CA GLN A 915 -5.96 106.97 86.99
C GLN A 915 -6.47 105.78 87.81
N THR A 916 -7.55 106.00 88.57
CA THR A 916 -8.05 105.09 89.62
C THR A 916 -9.03 104.04 89.12
N THR A 917 -8.65 103.28 88.10
CA THR A 917 -9.37 102.07 87.66
C THR A 917 -8.37 100.98 87.30
N VAL A 918 -8.45 99.85 88.00
CA VAL A 918 -7.50 98.73 87.89
C VAL A 918 -7.56 98.09 86.51
N ALA A 919 -6.46 98.16 85.76
CA ALA A 919 -6.31 97.50 84.46
C ALA A 919 -5.53 96.19 84.62
N TYR A 920 -6.20 95.05 84.38
CA TYR A 920 -5.57 93.73 84.34
C TYR A 920 -4.69 93.57 83.08
N PRO A 921 -3.54 92.86 83.15
CA PRO A 921 -2.68 92.65 82.00
C PRO A 921 -3.23 91.55 81.07
N TYR A 922 -3.74 91.94 79.90
CA TYR A 922 -4.22 91.02 78.87
C TYR A 922 -3.14 90.72 77.83
N ILE A 923 -2.90 89.44 77.52
CA ILE A 923 -2.07 89.02 76.38
C ILE A 923 -2.97 88.83 75.15
N LEU A 924 -3.03 89.84 74.28
CA LEU A 924 -3.66 89.73 72.97
C LEU A 924 -2.62 89.32 71.92
N ARG A 925 -2.75 88.13 71.32
CA ARG A 925 -2.08 87.82 70.05
C ARG A 925 -2.98 88.26 68.88
N GLY A 926 -2.96 89.56 68.56
CA GLY A 926 -3.55 90.09 67.32
C GLY A 926 -4.40 91.36 67.45
N GLY A 927 -3.75 92.53 67.55
CA GLY A 927 -4.35 93.84 67.21
C GLY A 927 -4.88 94.68 68.39
N SER A 928 -4.38 95.91 68.50
CA SER A 928 -4.58 96.85 69.62
C SER A 928 -5.87 97.70 69.52
N LYS A 929 -6.26 98.32 70.64
CA LYS A 929 -7.32 99.34 70.75
C LYS A 929 -6.81 100.54 71.55
N THR A 930 -6.64 101.71 70.92
CA THR A 930 -6.63 103.03 71.62
C THR A 930 -7.10 104.19 70.73
N SER A 931 -8.31 104.65 71.02
CA SER A 931 -8.78 106.06 71.10
C SER A 931 -8.56 107.10 69.97
N SER A 932 -9.64 107.87 69.76
CA SER A 932 -9.75 109.22 69.17
C SER A 932 -9.65 109.36 67.63
N ARG A 933 -10.82 109.54 67.00
CA ARG A 933 -10.99 110.56 65.97
C ARG A 933 -11.72 111.74 66.62
N SER A 934 -11.19 112.95 66.46
CA SER A 934 -11.82 114.19 66.95
C SER A 934 -13.20 114.41 66.31
N TYR A 935 -14.11 115.05 67.04
CA TYR A 935 -15.53 115.11 66.74
C TYR A 935 -15.88 116.10 65.59
N SER A 936 -16.41 115.61 64.48
CA SER A 936 -17.33 116.33 63.58
C SER A 936 -18.11 115.33 62.69
N PRO A 937 -19.24 115.71 62.07
CA PRO A 937 -20.06 114.79 61.28
C PRO A 937 -19.44 114.45 59.92
N GLU A 938 -19.95 113.37 59.31
CA GLU A 938 -19.53 112.72 58.04
C GLU A 938 -18.26 111.86 58.09
N GLY A 939 -18.44 110.55 57.86
CA GLY A 939 -17.38 109.60 57.48
C GLY A 939 -16.46 109.08 58.60
N ASN A 940 -16.84 107.98 59.26
CA ASN A 940 -15.96 107.30 60.22
C ASN A 940 -15.98 105.76 60.03
N GLN A 941 -14.97 105.23 59.34
CA GLN A 941 -14.79 103.79 59.11
C GLN A 941 -14.22 103.09 60.35
N GLN A 942 -14.69 101.87 60.63
CA GLN A 942 -14.13 100.96 61.63
C GLN A 942 -13.29 99.86 60.94
N VAL A 943 -12.29 99.31 61.65
CA VAL A 943 -11.41 98.24 61.15
C VAL A 943 -11.41 97.09 62.17
N ASN A 944 -11.48 95.84 61.67
CA ASN A 944 -11.74 94.62 62.43
C ASN A 944 -10.47 93.74 62.61
N ASN A 945 -10.36 93.00 63.72
CA ASN A 945 -9.20 92.15 64.09
C ASN A 945 -9.59 90.66 64.28
N ALA A 946 -8.63 89.71 64.16
CA ALA A 946 -8.90 88.25 64.15
C ALA A 946 -7.75 87.33 64.68
N GLY A 947 -8.06 86.36 65.57
CA GLY A 947 -7.32 85.13 65.90
C GLY A 947 -8.15 84.07 66.69
N ILE A 948 -7.93 82.75 66.49
CA ILE A 948 -8.97 81.69 66.70
C ILE A 948 -9.01 80.95 68.08
N PHE A 949 -8.01 81.02 68.97
CA PHE A 949 -8.06 80.34 70.28
C PHE A 949 -7.39 81.13 71.42
N ALA A 950 -7.94 81.04 72.64
CA ALA A 950 -7.36 81.62 73.86
C ALA A 950 -7.77 80.83 75.13
N SER A 951 -6.88 80.71 76.10
CA SER A 951 -7.13 80.09 77.42
C SER A 951 -6.88 81.08 78.56
N TYR A 952 -7.78 81.16 79.54
CA TYR A 952 -7.61 82.03 80.71
C TYR A 952 -6.64 81.46 81.77
N ARG A 953 -6.00 82.34 82.53
CA ARG A 953 -5.19 82.01 83.70
C ARG A 953 -5.99 82.28 84.97
N MET A 954 -6.38 81.22 85.70
CA MET A 954 -7.10 81.36 86.97
C MET A 954 -6.12 81.59 88.14
N THR A 955 -5.74 82.86 88.34
CA THR A 955 -5.20 83.38 89.60
C THR A 955 -5.72 84.80 89.81
N ASP A 956 -6.47 85.01 90.89
CA ASP A 956 -6.87 86.31 91.47
C ASP A 956 -7.88 87.20 90.70
N SER A 957 -9.02 86.64 90.30
CA SER A 957 -10.23 87.45 90.04
C SER A 957 -11.49 86.83 90.66
N SER A 958 -12.21 87.58 91.50
CA SER A 958 -13.46 87.18 92.15
C SER A 958 -14.72 87.36 91.27
N SER A 959 -14.53 87.44 89.95
CA SER A 959 -15.60 87.47 88.95
C SER A 959 -15.14 86.72 87.70
N VAL A 960 -15.85 85.64 87.36
CA VAL A 960 -15.58 84.75 86.22
C VAL A 960 -16.76 84.84 85.24
N PRO A 961 -16.55 84.83 83.90
CA PRO A 961 -17.64 84.67 82.94
C PRO A 961 -18.25 83.27 83.04
N ALA A 962 -19.53 83.18 83.40
CA ALA A 962 -20.18 81.96 83.92
C ALA A 962 -20.54 80.85 82.89
N LEU A 963 -19.68 80.56 81.90
CA LEU A 963 -19.99 79.66 80.77
C LEU A 963 -18.79 78.82 80.26
N GLN A 964 -18.24 77.88 81.04
CA GLN A 964 -17.21 76.94 80.54
C GLN A 964 -17.42 75.49 81.04
N GLY A 965 -17.40 74.52 80.12
CA GLY A 965 -17.36 73.08 80.40
C GLY A 965 -16.01 72.44 80.01
N PHE A 966 -15.89 71.12 80.20
CA PHE A 966 -14.75 70.32 79.73
C PHE A 966 -15.23 69.11 78.92
N ARG A 967 -14.35 68.51 78.10
CA ARG A 967 -14.67 67.31 77.31
C ARG A 967 -13.90 66.11 77.84
N CYS A 968 -14.46 64.92 77.68
CA CYS A 968 -13.82 63.66 78.08
C CYS A 968 -13.48 62.79 76.86
N VAL A 969 -12.44 61.97 77.01
CA VAL A 969 -12.11 60.83 76.16
C VAL A 969 -12.25 59.51 76.92
N TYR A 970 -12.24 58.42 76.18
CA TYR A 970 -12.14 57.04 76.64
C TYR A 970 -11.07 56.31 75.83
N HIS A 971 -10.11 55.68 76.52
CA HIS A 971 -9.06 54.86 75.89
C HIS A 971 -9.46 53.37 75.90
N PRO A 972 -9.66 52.73 74.72
CA PRO A 972 -10.13 51.35 74.61
C PRO A 972 -9.20 50.28 75.19
#